data_AF-A0A267GVG3-F1
#
_entry.id   AF-A0A267GVG3-F1
#
_cell.length_a   1.000
_cell.length_b   1.000
_cell.length_c   1.000
_cell.angle_alpha   90.00
_cell.angle_beta   90.00
_cell.angle_gamma   90.00
#
_symmetry.space_group_name_H-M   'P 1'
#
loop_
_entity.id
_entity.type
_entity.pdbx_description
1 polymer ?
#
loop_
_entity_poly.entity_id
_entity_poly.type
_entity_poly.pdbx_seq_one_letter_code
_entity_poly.pdbx_strand_id
1 'polypeptide(L)'
;MTCRSQLSAWLCLISFGLLSLFSTGCGASGGGLMAGVGVADITGPAGEVPMMGYAKASQKTAGIHIRLFARAFVFRDRFGATVAYVNVDAAMVSQMVKLRVLEILKKKFGNTYTEKNVLLSAIHTHSGPGGFHGYTLYAISTLGYMSDTFEAFSNGIASSIEQAHLSLRPARLFYNEGELNDSSVSRSPSSYLLNPAAERARYSGDVDRTMQLLKLVDGSTGEPFGMLNWFPVHCTSLNNTNQMISGDNKGWAAQLFERYMSRGAQLPGKQKFVAAFSNANEGDVSPNTAGPRCIDTGEPCDILTSTCGGRTQKCVAFGPGRDMMDSARIIGQRQFNKALSLFQSATREVQVDSISVVHQNVDMTNYELTVSGKRVRTCKPAMGFSFAAGTTDGPGGFDFTQGDTSGNLFWNIVRSVLSKPSAEQVDCQKPKPILLNTGYMSFPTQWQPSIVETQLVRIGPLTLVALPGEFTTMSGRRVRDAVRAALEQNGMPDGTVILAGLSNLYSSYIATYEEYQAQRYEAASTIYGPHTLSAYVDQFGKLARALATNASVDSGPPVPNLYNKIKSYSFITPIVYDSVGIGRNFGDVVTQPKVAYRPGDTVSASFRTGHPRNNMMLGGSFMMVQRKNSSGDWEEICNDACVETRFRWQRTNALLGHSLAHLDWDIPSCARPGTYRLLHTGWYKPVLLWQKPRQFSGATREFQVKSSSARQATGQVRDVINDMFGSGCN
;
A
#
# COMPACT_ATOMS: atom_id res chain seq x y z
N MET A 1 42.25 38.88 32.85
CA MET A 1 43.40 39.62 33.41
C MET A 1 43.91 38.75 34.56
N THR A 2 45.10 38.17 34.63
CA THR A 2 46.42 38.40 34.01
C THR A 2 47.30 37.14 34.22
N CYS A 3 48.18 36.88 33.23
CA CYS A 3 49.49 36.17 33.18
C CYS A 3 49.92 35.13 34.24
N ARG A 4 50.35 33.91 33.83
CA ARG A 4 51.70 33.46 33.34
C ARG A 4 52.79 33.60 34.42
N SER A 5 53.74 32.70 34.67
CA SER A 5 54.48 31.63 33.94
C SER A 5 55.27 30.81 35.00
N GLN A 6 55.67 29.54 34.83
CA GLN A 6 56.96 29.11 34.26
C GLN A 6 57.10 27.56 34.31
N LEU A 7 57.67 27.00 33.22
CA LEU A 7 58.67 25.89 33.09
C LEU A 7 58.83 24.89 34.26
N SER A 8 58.84 23.55 34.08
CA SER A 8 59.72 22.76 33.20
C SER A 8 59.52 21.23 33.37
N ALA A 9 59.80 20.49 32.28
CA ALA A 9 60.29 19.09 32.15
C ALA A 9 59.55 17.90 32.81
N TRP A 10 59.34 16.80 32.05
CA TRP A 10 59.97 15.48 32.25
C TRP A 10 59.32 14.41 31.32
N LEU A 11 60.20 13.67 30.63
CA LEU A 11 60.08 12.32 30.04
C LEU A 11 59.20 12.05 28.80
N CYS A 12 59.90 11.80 27.69
CA CYS A 12 59.43 11.09 26.51
C CYS A 12 60.51 10.05 26.12
N LEU A 13 60.07 8.90 25.57
CA LEU A 13 60.83 7.79 24.96
C LEU A 13 61.32 6.66 25.88
N ILE A 14 60.66 5.49 25.76
CA ILE A 14 61.21 4.22 25.24
C ILE A 14 60.06 3.19 25.30
N SER A 15 59.72 2.58 24.16
CA SER A 15 59.21 1.19 24.00
C SER A 15 58.58 1.02 22.60
N PHE A 16 59.42 0.74 21.61
CA PHE A 16 59.02 0.19 20.31
C PHE A 16 59.73 -1.16 20.16
N GLY A 17 58.97 -2.24 19.97
CA GLY A 17 59.48 -3.52 19.49
C GLY A 17 59.22 -4.71 20.42
N LEU A 18 58.04 -5.34 20.29
CA LEU A 18 57.83 -6.80 20.37
C LEU A 18 56.32 -7.07 20.28
N LEU A 19 55.78 -7.24 19.07
CA LEU A 19 54.49 -7.91 18.83
C LEU A 19 54.37 -8.29 17.35
N SER A 20 55.08 -9.34 16.98
CA SER A 20 54.83 -10.12 15.76
C SER A 20 54.82 -11.60 16.17
N LEU A 21 53.86 -12.35 15.60
CA LEU A 21 53.59 -13.79 15.74
C LEU A 21 52.47 -14.20 16.72
N PHE A 22 51.23 -13.85 16.36
CA PHE A 22 50.10 -14.80 16.35
C PHE A 22 49.18 -14.47 15.17
N SER A 23 49.68 -14.73 13.97
CA SER A 23 48.86 -14.91 12.77
C SER A 23 48.19 -16.30 12.86
N THR A 24 47.08 -16.38 13.58
CA THR A 24 46.06 -17.38 13.27
C THR A 24 45.06 -16.68 12.37
N GLY A 25 45.13 -16.99 11.08
CA GLY A 25 44.10 -16.62 10.13
C GLY A 25 42.78 -17.16 10.62
N CYS A 26 41.97 -16.30 11.22
CA CYS A 26 40.54 -16.53 11.31
C CYS A 26 40.06 -16.50 9.87
N GLY A 27 39.98 -17.68 9.25
CA GLY A 27 39.33 -17.82 7.95
C GLY A 27 37.98 -17.16 8.05
N ALA A 28 37.73 -16.17 7.20
CA ALA A 28 36.40 -15.65 6.99
C ALA A 28 35.52 -16.86 6.64
N SER A 29 34.71 -17.35 7.59
CA SER A 29 33.61 -18.22 7.23
C SER A 29 32.76 -17.40 6.28
N GLY A 30 32.74 -17.75 5.00
CA GLY A 30 32.04 -16.99 3.96
C GLY A 30 30.59 -16.77 4.39
N GLY A 31 30.27 -15.55 4.84
CA GLY A 31 28.97 -15.25 5.44
C GLY A 31 27.87 -15.48 4.42
N GLY A 32 26.88 -16.30 4.74
CA GLY A 32 25.72 -16.56 3.87
C GLY A 32 24.80 -15.34 3.74
N LEU A 33 23.61 -15.55 3.19
CA LEU A 33 22.59 -14.51 3.12
C LEU A 33 22.23 -13.97 4.51
N MET A 34 22.18 -12.66 4.64
CA MET A 34 21.60 -11.96 5.78
C MET A 34 20.25 -11.38 5.36
N ALA A 35 19.24 -11.48 6.22
CA ALA A 35 17.97 -10.79 6.02
C ALA A 35 17.44 -10.20 7.33
N GLY A 36 16.71 -9.10 7.23
CA GLY A 36 16.11 -8.40 8.35
C GLY A 36 14.75 -7.84 7.96
N VAL A 37 13.88 -7.70 8.96
CA VAL A 37 12.50 -7.22 8.81
C VAL A 37 12.23 -6.04 9.72
N GLY A 38 11.34 -5.15 9.31
CA GLY A 38 10.94 -3.98 10.08
C GLY A 38 9.53 -3.53 9.74
N VAL A 39 8.85 -2.94 10.71
CA VAL A 39 7.49 -2.44 10.53
C VAL A 39 7.33 -1.08 11.21
N ALA A 40 6.67 -0.14 10.53
CA ALA A 40 6.42 1.18 11.08
C ALA A 40 5.02 1.66 10.71
N ASP A 41 4.38 2.35 11.65
CA ASP A 41 3.11 3.03 11.41
C ASP A 41 3.32 4.22 10.46
N ILE A 42 2.51 4.26 9.39
CA ILE A 42 2.49 5.33 8.38
C ILE A 42 1.13 6.03 8.35
N THR A 43 0.26 5.78 9.33
CA THR A 43 -1.11 6.28 9.32
C THR A 43 -1.16 7.82 9.29
N GLY A 44 -1.65 8.36 8.18
CA GLY A 44 -1.89 9.79 8.04
C GLY A 44 -3.13 10.28 8.83
N PRO A 45 -3.62 11.49 8.55
CA PRO A 45 -4.62 12.10 9.42
C PRO A 45 -6.02 11.48 9.31
N ALA A 46 -6.58 11.10 10.46
CA ALA A 46 -7.85 10.35 10.57
C ALA A 46 -9.13 11.21 10.61
N GLY A 47 -9.07 12.49 10.24
CA GLY A 47 -10.26 13.33 10.18
C GLY A 47 -10.17 14.42 9.12
N GLU A 48 -11.27 14.64 8.41
CA GLU A 48 -11.53 15.74 7.45
C GLU A 48 -10.53 15.85 6.29
N VAL A 49 -9.81 14.77 5.98
CA VAL A 49 -8.81 14.71 4.90
C VAL A 49 -9.33 13.83 3.75
N PRO A 50 -9.29 14.29 2.49
CA PRO A 50 -9.66 13.44 1.35
C PRO A 50 -8.87 12.13 1.30
N MET A 51 -9.58 11.05 0.99
CA MET A 51 -8.98 9.72 0.82
C MET A 51 -8.44 9.55 -0.61
N MET A 52 -7.41 8.74 -0.76
CA MET A 52 -6.76 8.48 -2.05
C MET A 52 -7.27 7.19 -2.66
N GLY A 53 -7.51 7.19 -3.98
CA GLY A 53 -8.00 6.02 -4.73
C GLY A 53 -9.23 6.38 -5.58
N TYR A 54 -10.40 6.49 -4.95
CA TYR A 54 -11.68 6.70 -5.64
C TYR A 54 -11.89 8.11 -6.23
N ALA A 55 -11.04 9.08 -5.91
CA ALA A 55 -11.16 10.48 -6.35
C ALA A 55 -12.54 11.12 -6.07
N LYS A 56 -13.21 10.71 -4.98
CA LYS A 56 -14.55 11.18 -4.62
C LYS A 56 -14.46 12.33 -3.61
N ALA A 57 -14.88 13.52 -4.00
CA ALA A 57 -14.75 14.74 -3.18
C ALA A 57 -15.41 14.64 -1.78
N SER A 58 -16.48 13.84 -1.65
CA SER A 58 -17.17 13.63 -0.37
C SER A 58 -16.51 12.59 0.53
N GLN A 59 -15.54 11.82 0.01
CA GLN A 59 -14.85 10.78 0.75
C GLN A 59 -13.68 11.38 1.52
N LYS A 60 -13.93 11.71 2.78
CA LYS A 60 -12.93 12.23 3.71
C LYS A 60 -12.78 11.28 4.90
N THR A 61 -11.58 11.20 5.44
CA THR A 61 -11.31 10.44 6.65
C THR A 61 -12.18 10.96 7.80
N ALA A 62 -12.74 10.05 8.58
CA ALA A 62 -13.57 10.30 9.74
C ALA A 62 -13.35 9.21 10.80
N GLY A 63 -12.16 8.61 10.83
CA GLY A 63 -11.85 7.51 11.72
C GLY A 63 -10.75 6.58 11.22
N ILE A 64 -10.51 5.52 11.98
CA ILE A 64 -9.60 4.42 11.71
C ILE A 64 -10.34 3.11 11.97
N HIS A 65 -10.26 2.21 11.02
CA HIS A 65 -10.61 0.80 11.19
C HIS A 65 -9.34 -0.03 11.39
N ILE A 66 -8.35 0.13 10.51
CA ILE A 66 -7.04 -0.54 10.62
C ILE A 66 -5.97 0.49 10.30
N ARG A 67 -4.95 0.59 11.15
CA ARG A 67 -3.79 1.44 10.85
C ARG A 67 -3.02 0.96 9.62
N LEU A 68 -2.34 1.89 8.98
CA LEU A 68 -1.53 1.66 7.80
C LEU A 68 -0.08 1.46 8.22
N PHE A 69 0.58 0.42 7.71
CA PHE A 69 1.98 0.11 8.01
C PHE A 69 2.86 0.08 6.75
N ALA A 70 4.13 0.45 6.92
CA ALA A 70 5.20 0.09 6.00
C ALA A 70 5.93 -1.14 6.53
N ARG A 71 6.01 -2.20 5.71
CA ARG A 71 6.66 -3.48 6.04
C ARG A 71 7.88 -3.68 5.17
N ALA A 72 9.06 -3.57 5.77
CA ALA A 72 10.34 -3.59 5.07
C ALA A 72 11.08 -4.91 5.28
N PHE A 73 11.77 -5.33 4.22
CA PHE A 73 12.59 -6.52 4.14
C PHE A 73 13.92 -6.11 3.51
N VAL A 74 15.01 -6.24 4.28
CA VAL A 74 16.35 -5.93 3.82
C VAL A 74 17.10 -7.24 3.65
N PHE A 75 17.69 -7.44 2.48
CA PHE A 75 18.53 -8.59 2.17
C PHE A 75 19.95 -8.11 1.88
N ARG A 76 20.95 -8.85 2.37
CA ARG A 76 22.37 -8.61 2.10
C ARG A 76 23.07 -9.92 1.79
N ASP A 77 23.72 -10.00 0.64
CA ASP A 77 24.50 -11.17 0.26
C ASP A 77 25.89 -11.19 0.90
N ARG A 78 26.61 -12.28 0.64
CA ARG A 78 27.99 -12.50 1.11
C ARG A 78 29.01 -11.45 0.63
N PHE A 79 28.69 -10.72 -0.43
CA PHE A 79 29.54 -9.69 -1.02
C PHE A 79 29.19 -8.28 -0.50
N GLY A 80 28.16 -8.17 0.34
CA GLY A 80 27.67 -6.91 0.89
C GLY A 80 26.63 -6.21 0.03
N ALA A 81 26.25 -6.76 -1.13
CA ALA A 81 25.18 -6.19 -1.96
C ALA A 81 23.88 -6.22 -1.16
N THR A 82 23.30 -5.04 -0.95
CA THR A 82 22.14 -4.84 -0.07
C THR A 82 20.96 -4.35 -0.89
N VAL A 83 19.76 -4.88 -0.64
CA VAL A 83 18.50 -4.40 -1.23
C VAL A 83 17.42 -4.29 -0.16
N ALA A 84 16.59 -3.25 -0.27
CA ALA A 84 15.39 -3.07 0.56
C ALA A 84 14.14 -3.18 -0.32
N TYR A 85 13.26 -4.10 0.05
CA TYR A 85 11.89 -4.18 -0.46
C TYR A 85 10.93 -3.71 0.63
N VAL A 86 10.00 -2.81 0.31
CA VAL A 86 8.99 -2.34 1.26
C VAL A 86 7.61 -2.47 0.66
N ASN A 87 6.71 -3.15 1.37
CA ASN A 87 5.28 -3.16 1.08
C ASN A 87 4.58 -2.11 1.94
N VAL A 88 3.87 -1.19 1.30
CA VAL A 88 3.31 0.02 1.93
C VAL A 88 1.79 -0.06 1.90
N ASP A 89 1.15 0.06 3.06
CA ASP A 89 -0.31 0.13 3.17
C ASP A 89 -0.81 1.51 2.67
N ALA A 90 -0.81 1.71 1.35
CA ALA A 90 -1.18 2.94 0.68
C ALA A 90 -1.91 2.67 -0.64
N ALA A 91 -2.53 3.70 -1.21
CA ALA A 91 -3.12 3.63 -2.55
C ALA A 91 -2.05 3.47 -3.64
N MET A 92 -0.89 4.11 -3.49
CA MET A 92 0.26 3.98 -4.40
C MET A 92 1.49 4.59 -3.73
N VAL A 93 2.68 4.30 -4.26
CA VAL A 93 3.90 5.05 -3.90
C VAL A 93 4.07 6.21 -4.87
N SER A 94 4.38 7.40 -4.33
CA SER A 94 4.73 8.56 -5.14
C SER A 94 6.25 8.71 -5.25
N GLN A 95 6.72 9.18 -6.41
CA GLN A 95 8.13 9.54 -6.63
C GLN A 95 8.63 10.52 -5.56
N MET A 96 7.79 11.47 -5.15
CA MET A 96 8.13 12.46 -4.12
C MET A 96 8.39 11.80 -2.76
N VAL A 97 7.60 10.78 -2.39
CA VAL A 97 7.81 9.98 -1.18
C VAL A 97 9.10 9.18 -1.30
N LYS A 98 9.36 8.51 -2.43
CA LYS A 98 10.61 7.74 -2.63
C LYS A 98 11.85 8.62 -2.49
N LEU A 99 11.89 9.78 -3.13
CA LEU A 99 13.00 10.73 -3.02
C LEU A 99 13.24 11.18 -1.57
N ARG A 100 12.16 11.44 -0.81
CA ARG A 100 12.25 11.82 0.61
C ARG A 100 12.77 10.67 1.49
N VAL A 101 12.31 9.44 1.27
CA VAL A 101 12.81 8.25 1.96
C VAL A 101 14.31 8.09 1.73
N LEU A 102 14.76 8.21 0.48
CA LEU A 102 16.19 8.12 0.15
C LEU A 102 17.02 9.24 0.79
N GLU A 103 16.47 10.46 0.89
CA GLU A 103 17.11 11.57 1.62
C GLU A 103 17.32 11.23 3.10
N ILE A 104 16.30 10.65 3.76
CA ILE A 104 16.37 10.25 5.18
C ILE A 104 17.38 9.11 5.35
N LEU A 105 17.32 8.07 4.51
CA LEU A 105 18.22 6.93 4.57
C LEU A 105 19.67 7.33 4.30
N LYS A 106 19.92 8.26 3.37
CA LYS A 106 21.27 8.74 3.07
C LYS A 106 21.94 9.41 4.28
N LYS A 107 21.17 10.14 5.08
CA LYS A 107 21.67 10.76 6.33
C LYS A 107 22.06 9.72 7.39
N LYS A 108 21.41 8.55 7.39
CA LYS A 108 21.63 7.49 8.39
C LYS A 108 22.67 6.44 7.95
N PHE A 109 22.65 6.07 6.67
CA PHE A 109 23.39 4.91 6.13
C PHE A 109 24.31 5.26 4.96
N GLY A 110 24.54 6.56 4.69
CA GLY A 110 25.38 7.01 3.59
C GLY A 110 24.85 6.51 2.23
N ASN A 111 25.70 5.88 1.43
CA ASN A 111 25.33 5.38 0.10
C ASN A 111 24.81 3.93 0.10
N THR A 112 24.51 3.35 1.27
CA THR A 112 24.00 1.97 1.35
C THR A 112 22.68 1.80 0.62
N TYR A 113 21.81 2.80 0.68
CA TYR A 113 20.49 2.80 0.06
C TYR A 113 20.39 3.93 -0.98
N THR A 114 20.03 3.56 -2.20
CA THR A 114 19.96 4.41 -3.38
C THR A 114 18.69 4.09 -4.17
N GLU A 115 18.40 4.87 -5.21
CA GLU A 115 17.28 4.60 -6.13
C GLU A 115 17.33 3.17 -6.70
N LYS A 116 18.54 2.64 -6.93
CA LYS A 116 18.77 1.34 -7.57
C LYS A 116 18.37 0.15 -6.70
N ASN A 117 18.52 0.24 -5.38
CA ASN A 117 18.38 -0.89 -4.46
C ASN A 117 17.34 -0.67 -3.36
N VAL A 118 16.46 0.31 -3.53
CA VAL A 118 15.25 0.49 -2.72
C VAL A 118 14.04 0.35 -3.64
N LEU A 119 13.22 -0.68 -3.40
CA LEU A 119 11.96 -0.94 -4.09
C LEU A 119 10.82 -0.70 -3.10
N LEU A 120 9.98 0.30 -3.39
CA LEU A 120 8.79 0.61 -2.59
C LEU A 120 7.55 0.21 -3.39
N SER A 121 6.74 -0.72 -2.90
CA SER A 121 5.51 -1.20 -3.54
C SER A 121 4.31 -0.98 -2.62
N ALA A 122 3.15 -0.62 -3.17
CA ALA A 122 1.94 -0.38 -2.38
C ALA A 122 0.92 -1.52 -2.52
N ILE A 123 0.10 -1.73 -1.48
CA ILE A 123 -1.00 -2.71 -1.50
C ILE A 123 -2.25 -2.24 -2.28
N HIS A 124 -2.21 -1.01 -2.80
CA HIS A 124 -3.31 -0.33 -3.47
C HIS A 124 -4.58 -0.14 -2.63
N THR A 125 -4.48 0.17 -1.34
CA THR A 125 -5.69 0.47 -0.53
C THR A 125 -6.31 1.81 -0.92
N HIS A 126 -7.60 1.79 -1.24
CA HIS A 126 -8.39 3.01 -1.51
C HIS A 126 -8.94 3.64 -0.22
N SER A 127 -8.47 3.17 0.94
CA SER A 127 -8.91 3.60 2.26
C SER A 127 -7.82 4.34 3.06
N GLY A 128 -6.86 4.99 2.39
CA GLY A 128 -5.82 5.82 3.03
C GLY A 128 -6.00 7.32 2.77
N PRO A 129 -5.47 8.22 3.62
CA PRO A 129 -5.49 9.67 3.37
C PRO A 129 -4.58 10.04 2.19
N GLY A 130 -4.95 11.06 1.41
CA GLY A 130 -4.21 11.54 0.24
C GLY A 130 -3.09 12.57 0.52
N GLY A 131 -2.77 13.41 -0.46
CA GLY A 131 -1.92 14.61 -0.28
C GLY A 131 -0.40 14.39 -0.29
N PHE A 132 0.08 13.25 -0.79
CA PHE A 132 1.50 12.88 -0.82
C PHE A 132 2.09 12.84 -2.25
N HIS A 133 1.41 13.41 -3.24
CA HIS A 133 1.87 13.44 -4.64
C HIS A 133 2.41 14.81 -5.05
N GLY A 134 3.46 14.77 -5.89
CA GLY A 134 4.00 15.96 -6.54
C GLY A 134 3.40 16.29 -7.90
N TYR A 135 2.73 15.32 -8.54
CA TYR A 135 2.06 15.50 -9.83
C TYR A 135 0.64 16.02 -9.65
N THR A 136 0.29 17.08 -10.39
CA THR A 136 -0.95 17.84 -10.18
C THR A 136 -2.22 16.99 -10.28
N LEU A 137 -2.32 16.05 -11.23
CA LEU A 137 -3.54 15.26 -11.42
C LEU A 137 -3.93 14.51 -10.14
N TYR A 138 -2.94 13.88 -9.50
CA TYR A 138 -3.16 13.11 -8.28
C TYR A 138 -3.39 14.02 -7.07
N ALA A 139 -2.75 15.19 -7.03
CA ALA A 139 -2.92 16.17 -5.95
C ALA A 139 -4.30 16.88 -5.99
N ILE A 140 -4.91 17.08 -7.16
CA ILE A 140 -6.22 17.76 -7.28
C ILE A 140 -7.30 17.02 -6.48
N SER A 141 -7.37 15.70 -6.62
CA SER A 141 -8.37 14.87 -5.93
C SER A 141 -8.25 14.92 -4.40
N THR A 142 -7.08 15.31 -3.90
CA THR A 142 -6.77 15.38 -2.46
C THR A 142 -6.66 16.80 -1.93
N LEU A 143 -7.12 17.80 -2.71
CA LEU A 143 -7.03 19.23 -2.38
C LEU A 143 -5.59 19.72 -2.16
N GLY A 144 -4.64 19.15 -2.89
CA GLY A 144 -3.24 19.54 -2.90
C GLY A 144 -2.34 18.71 -1.99
N TYR A 145 -1.20 19.29 -1.62
CA TYR A 145 -0.20 18.72 -0.73
C TYR A 145 -0.64 18.77 0.73
N MET A 146 -0.32 17.72 1.50
CA MET A 146 -0.50 17.68 2.95
C MET A 146 0.79 17.21 3.63
N SER A 147 1.38 18.11 4.43
CA SER A 147 2.59 17.81 5.20
C SER A 147 2.41 16.64 6.14
N ASP A 148 1.26 16.57 6.83
CA ASP A 148 1.02 15.57 7.87
C ASP A 148 1.05 14.15 7.26
N THR A 149 0.35 13.93 6.14
CA THR A 149 0.40 12.64 5.43
C THR A 149 1.78 12.37 4.85
N PHE A 150 2.38 13.36 4.17
CA PHE A 150 3.67 13.17 3.49
C PHE A 150 4.81 12.82 4.45
N GLU A 151 4.89 13.52 5.58
CA GLU A 151 5.90 13.25 6.61
C GLU A 151 5.61 11.95 7.36
N ALA A 152 4.35 11.64 7.70
CA ALA A 152 4.01 10.34 8.31
C ALA A 152 4.40 9.17 7.41
N PHE A 153 4.09 9.24 6.11
CA PHE A 153 4.45 8.23 5.11
C PHE A 153 5.96 8.10 4.95
N SER A 154 6.65 9.19 4.63
CA SER A 154 8.08 9.13 4.30
C SER A 154 8.96 8.77 5.50
N ASN A 155 8.66 9.29 6.69
CA ASN A 155 9.39 8.95 7.91
C ASN A 155 9.10 7.52 8.36
N GLY A 156 7.85 7.06 8.30
CA GLY A 156 7.51 5.68 8.65
C GLY A 156 8.13 4.66 7.69
N ILE A 157 8.09 4.90 6.37
CA ILE A 157 8.78 4.03 5.39
C ILE A 157 10.28 3.97 5.69
N ALA A 158 10.95 5.12 5.89
CA ALA A 158 12.38 5.13 6.21
C ALA A 158 12.68 4.42 7.55
N SER A 159 11.81 4.57 8.55
CA SER A 159 11.93 3.87 9.84
C SER A 159 11.78 2.36 9.69
N SER A 160 10.84 1.87 8.85
CA SER A 160 10.70 0.43 8.61
C SER A 160 11.97 -0.16 7.99
N ILE A 161 12.60 0.54 7.04
CA ILE A 161 13.88 0.13 6.42
C ILE A 161 15.02 0.16 7.45
N GLU A 162 15.08 1.18 8.30
CA GLU A 162 16.05 1.25 9.40
C GLU A 162 15.89 0.08 10.36
N GLN A 163 14.67 -0.23 10.80
CA GLN A 163 14.40 -1.38 11.66
C GLN A 163 14.80 -2.71 10.99
N ALA A 164 14.49 -2.87 9.70
CA ALA A 164 14.91 -4.04 8.92
C ALA A 164 16.42 -4.14 8.77
N HIS A 165 17.12 -3.02 8.56
CA HIS A 165 18.58 -2.99 8.52
C HIS A 165 19.20 -3.41 9.84
N LEU A 166 18.68 -2.87 10.95
CA LEU A 166 19.19 -3.14 12.30
C LEU A 166 18.85 -4.56 12.79
N SER A 167 17.89 -5.24 12.14
CA SER A 167 17.48 -6.60 12.48
C SER A 167 18.09 -7.68 11.58
N LEU A 168 19.05 -7.32 10.71
CA LEU A 168 19.80 -8.22 9.84
C LEU A 168 20.43 -9.37 10.65
N ARG A 169 20.11 -10.59 10.24
CA ARG A 169 20.62 -11.84 10.82
C ARG A 169 20.85 -12.89 9.74
N PRO A 170 21.64 -13.95 9.99
CA PRO A 170 21.77 -15.07 9.06
C PRO A 170 20.39 -15.60 8.70
N ALA A 171 20.11 -15.80 7.40
CA ALA A 171 18.78 -16.13 6.93
C ALA A 171 18.80 -17.21 5.85
N ARG A 172 17.77 -18.06 5.90
CA ARG A 172 17.40 -19.00 4.84
C ARG A 172 16.06 -18.58 4.27
N LEU A 173 15.92 -18.71 2.96
CA LEU A 173 14.72 -18.32 2.23
C LEU A 173 14.04 -19.55 1.67
N PHE A 174 12.71 -19.62 1.77
CA PHE A 174 11.92 -20.71 1.19
C PHE A 174 10.83 -20.14 0.31
N TYR A 175 10.74 -20.64 -0.91
CA TYR A 175 9.75 -20.22 -1.89
C TYR A 175 8.62 -21.24 -2.01
N ASN A 176 7.40 -20.76 -2.18
CA ASN A 176 6.26 -21.60 -2.53
C ASN A 176 5.25 -20.79 -3.35
N GLU A 177 4.41 -21.46 -4.13
CA GLU A 177 3.34 -20.81 -4.86
C GLU A 177 2.11 -21.71 -4.98
N GLY A 178 0.96 -21.13 -5.27
CA GLY A 178 -0.22 -21.90 -5.63
C GLY A 178 -1.44 -21.04 -5.87
N GLU A 179 -2.47 -21.65 -6.45
CA GLU A 179 -3.67 -20.92 -6.85
C GLU A 179 -4.57 -20.55 -5.66
N LEU A 180 -5.08 -19.31 -5.68
CA LEU A 180 -6.13 -18.79 -4.82
C LEU A 180 -7.36 -18.47 -5.67
N ASN A 181 -8.40 -19.27 -5.52
CA ASN A 181 -9.70 -19.04 -6.16
C ASN A 181 -10.61 -18.15 -5.30
N ASP A 182 -11.72 -17.71 -5.89
CA ASP A 182 -12.79 -16.95 -5.22
C ASP A 182 -12.34 -15.69 -4.47
N SER A 183 -11.19 -15.12 -4.83
CA SER A 183 -10.68 -13.90 -4.17
C SER A 183 -10.58 -12.72 -5.12
N SER A 184 -10.85 -12.95 -6.40
CA SER A 184 -10.74 -11.95 -7.46
C SER A 184 -11.63 -12.29 -8.66
N VAL A 185 -12.08 -11.25 -9.37
CA VAL A 185 -12.79 -11.33 -10.67
C VAL A 185 -12.28 -10.22 -11.60
N SER A 186 -12.34 -10.42 -12.91
CA SER A 186 -12.03 -9.34 -13.85
C SER A 186 -13.15 -8.30 -13.83
N ARG A 187 -12.80 -7.01 -13.74
CA ARG A 187 -13.75 -5.89 -13.85
C ARG A 187 -13.84 -5.30 -15.26
N SER A 188 -13.01 -5.80 -16.18
CA SER A 188 -13.02 -5.45 -17.61
C SER A 188 -12.90 -6.70 -18.50
N PRO A 189 -13.74 -7.74 -18.30
CA PRO A 189 -13.62 -9.01 -19.00
C PRO A 189 -13.75 -8.85 -20.53
N SER A 190 -14.58 -7.92 -21.01
CA SER A 190 -14.73 -7.65 -22.44
C SER A 190 -13.43 -7.16 -23.09
N SER A 191 -12.63 -6.35 -22.40
CA SER A 191 -11.31 -5.92 -22.87
C SER A 191 -10.34 -7.10 -22.93
N TYR A 192 -10.33 -7.95 -21.88
CA TYR A 192 -9.47 -9.14 -21.86
C TYR A 192 -9.71 -10.05 -23.08
N LEU A 193 -10.98 -10.21 -23.49
CA LEU A 193 -11.35 -11.04 -24.65
C LEU A 193 -10.77 -10.54 -25.99
N LEU A 194 -10.33 -9.28 -26.08
CA LEU A 194 -9.67 -8.74 -27.28
C LEU A 194 -8.23 -9.25 -27.45
N ASN A 195 -7.59 -9.73 -26.38
CA ASN A 195 -6.28 -10.36 -26.51
C ASN A 195 -6.37 -11.61 -27.42
N PRO A 196 -5.31 -11.94 -28.18
CA PRO A 196 -5.31 -13.05 -29.13
C PRO A 196 -5.80 -14.36 -28.50
N ALA A 197 -6.71 -15.07 -29.18
CA ALA A 197 -7.30 -16.30 -28.65
C ALA A 197 -6.25 -17.37 -28.30
N ALA A 198 -5.22 -17.51 -29.14
CA ALA A 198 -4.11 -18.44 -28.90
C ALA A 198 -3.30 -18.07 -27.64
N GLU A 199 -3.15 -16.79 -27.32
CA GLU A 199 -2.49 -16.35 -26.09
C GLU A 199 -3.38 -16.61 -24.87
N ARG A 200 -4.67 -16.28 -24.95
CA ARG A 200 -5.63 -16.52 -23.87
C ARG A 200 -5.75 -18.00 -23.51
N ALA A 201 -5.68 -18.90 -24.50
CA ALA A 201 -5.74 -20.35 -24.30
C ALA A 201 -4.56 -20.92 -23.47
N ARG A 202 -3.49 -20.15 -23.25
CA ARG A 202 -2.36 -20.53 -22.37
C ARG A 202 -2.68 -20.40 -20.88
N TYR A 203 -3.79 -19.76 -20.52
CA TYR A 203 -4.15 -19.42 -19.15
C TYR A 203 -5.53 -19.97 -18.79
N SER A 204 -5.74 -20.29 -17.51
CA SER A 204 -7.00 -20.85 -17.00
C SER A 204 -8.13 -19.82 -16.87
N GLY A 205 -7.83 -18.52 -16.95
CA GLY A 205 -8.81 -17.45 -16.80
C GLY A 205 -8.29 -16.05 -17.12
N ASP A 206 -9.17 -15.08 -16.95
CA ASP A 206 -8.98 -13.64 -17.18
C ASP A 206 -8.39 -12.87 -16.00
N VAL A 207 -8.06 -13.59 -14.92
CA VAL A 207 -7.33 -13.08 -13.75
C VAL A 207 -6.17 -14.00 -13.42
N ASP A 208 -5.07 -13.45 -12.89
CA ASP A 208 -3.97 -14.24 -12.34
C ASP A 208 -4.36 -14.76 -10.94
N ARG A 209 -4.38 -16.08 -10.77
CA ARG A 209 -4.78 -16.74 -9.50
C ARG A 209 -3.60 -17.22 -8.67
N THR A 210 -2.39 -17.17 -9.21
CA THR A 210 -1.19 -17.66 -8.52
C THR A 210 -0.77 -16.68 -7.42
N MET A 211 -0.77 -17.15 -6.18
CA MET A 211 -0.11 -16.49 -5.06
C MET A 211 1.31 -17.02 -4.96
N GLN A 212 2.30 -16.12 -4.98
CA GLN A 212 3.71 -16.45 -4.78
C GLN A 212 4.14 -16.02 -3.38
N LEU A 213 4.89 -16.85 -2.66
CA LEU A 213 5.26 -16.63 -1.26
C LEU A 213 6.76 -16.90 -1.03
N LEU A 214 7.39 -16.01 -0.28
CA LEU A 214 8.75 -16.11 0.21
C LEU A 214 8.75 -16.08 1.74
N LYS A 215 9.16 -17.18 2.36
CA LYS A 215 9.31 -17.36 3.80
C LYS A 215 10.76 -17.09 4.22
N LEU A 216 10.94 -16.31 5.28
CA LEU A 216 12.24 -15.99 5.86
C LEU A 216 12.40 -16.76 7.18
N VAL A 217 13.49 -17.50 7.29
CA VAL A 217 13.85 -18.33 8.46
C VAL A 217 15.22 -17.91 8.97
N ASP A 218 15.35 -17.75 10.28
CA ASP A 218 16.63 -17.46 10.92
C ASP A 218 17.56 -18.66 10.74
N GLY A 219 18.71 -18.43 10.12
CA GLY A 219 19.69 -19.47 9.82
C GLY A 219 20.31 -20.11 11.06
N SER A 220 20.22 -19.43 12.21
CA SER A 220 20.81 -19.86 13.48
C SER A 220 19.82 -20.64 14.33
N THR A 221 18.55 -20.20 14.40
CA THR A 221 17.53 -20.80 15.26
C THR A 221 16.54 -21.70 14.53
N GLY A 222 16.41 -21.56 13.21
CA GLY A 222 15.38 -22.24 12.43
C GLY A 222 13.98 -21.62 12.59
N GLU A 223 13.83 -20.57 13.39
CA GLU A 223 12.55 -19.91 13.61
C GLU A 223 12.22 -18.94 12.46
N PRO A 224 10.96 -18.93 11.98
CA PRO A 224 10.56 -17.99 10.95
C PRO A 224 10.37 -16.58 11.53
N PHE A 225 10.83 -15.57 10.81
CA PHE A 225 10.74 -14.17 11.26
C PHE A 225 10.09 -13.22 10.25
N GLY A 226 9.81 -13.68 9.02
CA GLY A 226 9.07 -12.88 8.06
C GLY A 226 8.47 -13.68 6.91
N MET A 227 7.53 -13.04 6.22
CA MET A 227 6.90 -13.56 5.01
C MET A 227 6.55 -12.41 4.05
N LEU A 228 6.90 -12.60 2.78
CA LEU A 228 6.46 -11.78 1.66
C LEU A 228 5.57 -12.62 0.75
N ASN A 229 4.43 -12.10 0.31
CA ASN A 229 3.67 -12.72 -0.77
C ASN A 229 3.15 -11.69 -1.78
N TRP A 230 2.92 -12.16 -3.01
CA TRP A 230 2.37 -11.39 -4.12
C TRP A 230 1.13 -12.08 -4.66
N PHE A 231 0.04 -11.32 -4.80
CA PHE A 231 -1.22 -11.79 -5.37
C PHE A 231 -2.00 -10.60 -5.96
N PRO A 232 -2.40 -10.62 -7.24
CA PRO A 232 -3.07 -9.49 -7.86
C PRO A 232 -4.54 -9.41 -7.46
N VAL A 233 -4.90 -8.41 -6.68
CA VAL A 233 -6.29 -8.01 -6.42
C VAL A 233 -6.33 -6.59 -5.85
N HIS A 234 -7.23 -5.74 -6.36
CA HIS A 234 -7.42 -4.41 -5.79
C HIS A 234 -7.80 -4.46 -4.30
N CYS A 235 -7.33 -3.49 -3.52
CA CYS A 235 -7.80 -3.22 -2.16
C CYS A 235 -8.98 -2.23 -2.21
N THR A 236 -10.08 -2.68 -2.80
CA THR A 236 -11.34 -1.96 -3.00
C THR A 236 -12.55 -2.73 -2.44
N SER A 237 -12.33 -3.58 -1.43
CA SER A 237 -13.45 -4.21 -0.72
C SER A 237 -14.24 -3.18 0.09
N LEU A 238 -13.56 -2.17 0.64
CA LEU A 238 -14.18 -0.97 1.20
C LEU A 238 -14.43 0.05 0.09
N ASN A 239 -15.70 0.27 -0.23
CA ASN A 239 -16.11 1.14 -1.33
C ASN A 239 -15.97 2.63 -1.00
N ASN A 240 -16.28 3.49 -1.97
CA ASN A 240 -16.16 4.95 -1.86
C ASN A 240 -17.14 5.65 -0.90
N THR A 241 -17.91 4.90 -0.10
CA THR A 241 -18.72 5.42 1.02
C THR A 241 -18.03 5.23 2.37
N ASN A 242 -16.98 4.40 2.44
CA ASN A 242 -16.13 4.29 3.61
C ASN A 242 -15.41 5.60 3.91
N GLN A 243 -15.35 5.96 5.19
CA GLN A 243 -14.63 7.12 5.71
C GLN A 243 -13.58 6.75 6.77
N MET A 244 -13.39 5.46 7.08
CA MET A 244 -12.38 5.01 8.05
C MET A 244 -11.10 4.62 7.34
N ILE A 245 -9.95 5.03 7.89
CA ILE A 245 -8.66 4.58 7.39
C ILE A 245 -8.55 3.06 7.55
N SER A 246 -8.11 2.36 6.50
CA SER A 246 -7.97 0.90 6.51
C SER A 246 -6.96 0.40 5.50
N GLY A 247 -6.25 -0.69 5.86
CA GLY A 247 -5.46 -1.48 4.92
C GLY A 247 -6.30 -2.40 4.01
N ASP A 248 -7.64 -2.34 4.09
CA ASP A 248 -8.58 -3.12 3.27
C ASP A 248 -8.31 -4.65 3.37
N ASN A 249 -8.55 -5.42 2.32
CA ASN A 249 -8.42 -6.87 2.34
C ASN A 249 -6.96 -7.37 2.55
N LYS A 250 -5.94 -6.69 2.00
CA LYS A 250 -4.52 -7.09 2.19
C LYS A 250 -3.99 -6.71 3.57
N GLY A 251 -4.34 -5.52 4.07
CA GLY A 251 -4.01 -5.11 5.44
C GLY A 251 -4.65 -6.03 6.47
N TRP A 252 -5.88 -6.49 6.21
CA TRP A 252 -6.54 -7.52 7.02
C TRP A 252 -5.75 -8.83 7.04
N ALA A 253 -5.35 -9.33 5.86
CA ALA A 253 -4.58 -10.57 5.72
C ALA A 253 -3.21 -10.48 6.43
N ALA A 254 -2.52 -9.35 6.26
CA ALA A 254 -1.22 -9.08 6.89
C ALA A 254 -1.33 -9.10 8.42
N GLN A 255 -2.27 -8.36 8.99
CA GLN A 255 -2.45 -8.32 10.44
C GLN A 255 -2.83 -9.70 11.00
N LEU A 256 -3.70 -10.44 10.31
CA LEU A 256 -4.09 -11.77 10.76
C LEU A 256 -2.89 -12.73 10.78
N PHE A 257 -2.02 -12.63 9.78
CA PHE A 257 -0.78 -13.41 9.74
C PHE A 257 0.19 -13.04 10.85
N GLU A 258 0.41 -11.74 11.07
CA GLU A 258 1.30 -11.24 12.13
C GLU A 258 0.80 -11.67 13.53
N ARG A 259 -0.50 -11.58 13.78
CA ARG A 259 -1.12 -12.05 15.03
C ARG A 259 -1.09 -13.56 15.19
N TYR A 260 -1.27 -14.32 14.11
CA TYR A 260 -1.13 -15.77 14.11
C TYR A 260 0.29 -16.18 14.53
N MET A 261 1.31 -15.55 13.94
CA MET A 261 2.71 -15.86 14.26
C MET A 261 3.11 -15.43 15.68
N SER A 262 2.52 -14.37 16.22
CA SER A 262 2.74 -13.96 17.63
C SER A 262 1.88 -14.72 18.64
N ARG A 263 1.02 -15.65 18.19
CA ARG A 263 0.01 -16.34 19.01
C ARG A 263 -0.93 -15.38 19.76
N GLY A 264 -1.13 -14.19 19.22
CA GLY A 264 -1.95 -13.12 19.83
C GLY A 264 -1.22 -12.25 20.86
N ALA A 265 0.01 -12.60 21.25
CA ALA A 265 0.70 -11.95 22.36
C ALA A 265 1.16 -10.51 22.07
N GLN A 266 1.11 -10.06 20.82
CA GLN A 266 1.56 -8.73 20.40
C GLN A 266 0.43 -7.98 19.70
N LEU A 267 0.18 -6.75 20.17
CA LEU A 267 -0.73 -5.83 19.50
C LEU A 267 -0.19 -5.43 18.12
N PRO A 268 -1.07 -5.19 17.13
CA PRO A 268 -0.64 -4.67 15.84
C PRO A 268 0.16 -3.38 15.98
N GLY A 269 1.26 -3.29 15.23
CA GLY A 269 2.28 -2.24 15.31
C GLY A 269 3.47 -2.55 16.22
N LYS A 270 3.42 -3.64 17.01
CA LYS A 270 4.52 -4.09 17.90
C LYS A 270 5.07 -5.47 17.56
N GLN A 271 4.71 -6.00 16.39
CA GLN A 271 5.04 -7.36 15.97
C GLN A 271 6.53 -7.54 15.66
N LYS A 272 7.09 -8.69 16.04
CA LYS A 272 8.45 -9.11 15.65
C LYS A 272 8.47 -9.83 14.30
N PHE A 273 7.45 -10.65 14.05
CA PHE A 273 7.24 -11.28 12.76
C PHE A 273 6.57 -10.27 11.82
N VAL A 274 7.09 -10.11 10.60
CA VAL A 274 6.52 -9.19 9.60
C VAL A 274 5.94 -9.97 8.43
N ALA A 275 4.66 -9.75 8.13
CA ALA A 275 3.95 -10.40 7.02
C ALA A 275 3.46 -9.36 6.02
N ALA A 276 3.90 -9.42 4.76
CA ALA A 276 3.46 -8.47 3.74
C ALA A 276 2.70 -9.15 2.61
N PHE A 277 1.52 -8.59 2.31
CA PHE A 277 0.67 -8.96 1.18
C PHE A 277 0.78 -7.88 0.12
N SER A 278 1.65 -8.11 -0.87
CA SER A 278 1.88 -7.19 -1.97
C SER A 278 0.93 -7.45 -3.13
N ASN A 279 0.85 -6.44 -4.01
CA ASN A 279 0.16 -6.51 -5.28
C ASN A 279 1.11 -6.92 -6.42
N ALA A 280 0.52 -7.18 -7.58
CA ALA A 280 1.23 -7.68 -8.74
C ALA A 280 0.74 -6.96 -10.00
N ASN A 281 -0.10 -7.61 -10.80
CA ASN A 281 -0.73 -7.09 -12.00
C ASN A 281 -2.26 -7.07 -11.83
N GLU A 282 -2.74 -6.22 -10.94
CA GLU A 282 -4.15 -6.16 -10.53
C GLU A 282 -5.01 -5.18 -11.34
N GLY A 283 -4.49 -4.54 -12.38
CA GLY A 283 -5.12 -3.37 -13.01
C GLY A 283 -6.57 -3.56 -13.44
N ASP A 284 -6.97 -4.77 -13.79
CA ASP A 284 -8.34 -5.16 -14.15
C ASP A 284 -8.97 -6.17 -13.16
N VAL A 285 -8.43 -6.31 -11.96
CA VAL A 285 -8.77 -7.35 -10.99
C VAL A 285 -9.43 -6.77 -9.73
N SER A 286 -10.71 -7.09 -9.53
CA SER A 286 -11.54 -6.63 -8.42
C SER A 286 -11.70 -7.68 -7.32
N PRO A 287 -11.76 -7.30 -6.02
CA PRO A 287 -12.14 -8.21 -4.93
C PRO A 287 -13.65 -8.43 -4.83
N ASN A 288 -14.45 -7.69 -5.61
CA ASN A 288 -15.91 -7.68 -5.54
C ASN A 288 -16.52 -8.84 -6.34
N THR A 289 -16.30 -10.05 -5.82
CA THR A 289 -16.56 -11.34 -6.48
C THR A 289 -18.03 -11.67 -6.74
N ALA A 290 -19.00 -10.94 -6.17
CA ALA A 290 -20.42 -11.10 -6.52
C ALA A 290 -20.79 -10.43 -7.85
N GLY A 291 -19.87 -9.66 -8.42
CA GLY A 291 -19.99 -9.05 -9.75
C GLY A 291 -20.83 -7.76 -9.79
N PRO A 292 -20.82 -7.07 -10.94
CA PRO A 292 -21.49 -5.79 -11.11
C PRO A 292 -23.00 -5.93 -11.35
N ARG A 293 -23.79 -5.17 -10.57
CA ARG A 293 -25.25 -5.12 -10.67
C ARG A 293 -25.78 -3.70 -10.66
N CYS A 294 -26.95 -3.53 -11.24
CA CYS A 294 -27.73 -2.31 -11.18
C CYS A 294 -28.34 -2.14 -9.80
N ILE A 295 -27.94 -1.10 -9.06
CA ILE A 295 -28.40 -0.88 -7.68
C ILE A 295 -29.90 -0.59 -7.57
N ASP A 296 -30.54 -0.19 -8.66
CA ASP A 296 -31.96 0.14 -8.74
C ASP A 296 -32.85 -1.04 -9.17
N THR A 297 -32.35 -1.97 -9.97
CA THR A 297 -33.14 -3.12 -10.48
C THR A 297 -32.65 -4.49 -10.00
N GLY A 298 -31.41 -4.61 -9.57
CA GLY A 298 -30.76 -5.89 -9.22
C GLY A 298 -30.20 -6.69 -10.42
N GLU A 299 -30.49 -6.24 -11.64
CA GLU A 299 -30.04 -6.89 -12.88
C GLU A 299 -28.52 -6.78 -13.08
N PRO A 300 -27.89 -7.68 -13.85
CA PRO A 300 -26.50 -7.52 -14.27
C PRO A 300 -26.30 -6.21 -15.05
N CYS A 301 -25.16 -5.55 -14.82
CA CYS A 301 -24.80 -4.38 -15.63
C CYS A 301 -24.50 -4.75 -17.09
N ASP A 302 -24.59 -3.75 -17.98
CA ASP A 302 -24.00 -3.88 -19.32
C ASP A 302 -22.49 -4.11 -19.24
N ILE A 303 -22.01 -5.19 -19.86
CA ILE A 303 -20.61 -5.64 -19.74
C ILE A 303 -19.63 -4.74 -20.49
N LEU A 304 -20.08 -4.09 -21.57
CA LEU A 304 -19.21 -3.28 -22.44
C LEU A 304 -18.97 -1.90 -21.85
N THR A 305 -20.04 -1.27 -21.33
CA THR A 305 -20.04 0.11 -20.86
C THR A 305 -20.06 0.25 -19.33
N SER A 306 -20.36 -0.84 -18.61
CA SER A 306 -20.58 -0.84 -17.16
C SER A 306 -21.63 0.17 -16.75
N THR A 307 -22.78 0.12 -17.41
CA THR A 307 -23.91 1.00 -17.16
C THR A 307 -25.19 0.25 -16.85
N CYS A 308 -26.13 0.97 -16.24
CA CYS A 308 -27.52 0.57 -16.06
C CYS A 308 -28.41 1.70 -16.58
N GLY A 309 -29.13 1.44 -17.68
CA GLY A 309 -29.87 2.49 -18.39
C GLY A 309 -28.97 3.64 -18.85
N GLY A 310 -27.74 3.33 -19.30
CA GLY A 310 -26.76 4.33 -19.77
C GLY A 310 -26.04 5.13 -18.67
N ARG A 311 -26.22 4.77 -17.38
CA ARG A 311 -25.57 5.45 -16.25
C ARG A 311 -24.60 4.55 -15.51
N THR A 312 -23.37 5.01 -15.32
CA THR A 312 -22.32 4.29 -14.56
C THR A 312 -22.57 4.31 -13.06
N GLN A 313 -23.16 5.38 -12.52
CA GLN A 313 -23.41 5.54 -11.07
C GLN A 313 -24.34 4.47 -10.50
N LYS A 314 -25.11 3.80 -11.36
CA LYS A 314 -26.02 2.73 -10.99
C LYS A 314 -25.38 1.34 -11.07
N CYS A 315 -24.25 1.20 -11.75
CA CYS A 315 -23.58 -0.08 -11.90
C CYS A 315 -22.46 -0.23 -10.86
N VAL A 316 -22.66 -1.12 -9.88
CA VAL A 316 -21.72 -1.32 -8.78
C VAL A 316 -21.43 -2.81 -8.60
N ALA A 317 -20.15 -3.16 -8.43
CA ALA A 317 -19.74 -4.51 -8.07
C ALA A 317 -19.78 -4.71 -6.55
N PHE A 318 -20.27 -5.89 -6.14
CA PHE A 318 -20.43 -6.21 -4.73
C PHE A 318 -19.44 -7.28 -4.27
N GLY A 319 -18.94 -7.12 -3.04
CA GLY A 319 -18.15 -8.13 -2.36
C GLY A 319 -18.98 -9.34 -1.94
N PRO A 320 -18.31 -10.41 -1.47
CA PRO A 320 -18.98 -11.64 -1.05
C PRO A 320 -19.64 -11.55 0.34
N GLY A 321 -19.44 -10.45 1.08
CA GLY A 321 -19.94 -10.29 2.44
C GLY A 321 -21.29 -9.60 2.52
N ARG A 322 -21.85 -9.54 3.73
CA ARG A 322 -23.12 -8.84 3.99
C ARG A 322 -23.01 -7.33 3.85
N ASP A 323 -21.81 -6.81 4.09
CA ASP A 323 -21.43 -5.41 3.90
C ASP A 323 -19.96 -5.33 3.44
N MET A 324 -19.45 -4.11 3.28
CA MET A 324 -18.07 -3.88 2.82
C MET A 324 -17.01 -4.37 3.81
N MET A 325 -17.27 -4.30 5.13
CA MET A 325 -16.33 -4.75 6.17
C MET A 325 -16.25 -6.27 6.18
N ASP A 326 -17.40 -6.93 6.08
CA ASP A 326 -17.50 -8.38 5.97
C ASP A 326 -16.86 -8.87 4.66
N SER A 327 -17.01 -8.10 3.57
CA SER A 327 -16.35 -8.39 2.29
C SER A 327 -14.83 -8.28 2.39
N ALA A 328 -14.30 -7.20 2.97
CA ALA A 328 -12.87 -7.03 3.21
C ALA A 328 -12.30 -8.16 4.08
N ARG A 329 -13.04 -8.55 5.13
CA ARG A 329 -12.71 -9.70 5.98
C ARG A 329 -12.66 -11.01 5.18
N ILE A 330 -13.68 -11.33 4.39
CA ILE A 330 -13.74 -12.59 3.63
C ILE A 330 -12.58 -12.68 2.63
N ILE A 331 -12.32 -11.62 1.86
CA ILE A 331 -11.24 -11.60 0.87
C ILE A 331 -9.87 -11.63 1.56
N GLY A 332 -9.68 -10.87 2.64
CA GLY A 332 -8.46 -10.91 3.44
C GLY A 332 -8.21 -12.29 4.07
N GLN A 333 -9.26 -12.93 4.57
CA GLN A 333 -9.18 -14.27 5.16
C GLN A 333 -8.78 -15.32 4.13
N ARG A 334 -9.36 -15.27 2.91
CA ARG A 334 -8.99 -16.17 1.81
C ARG A 334 -7.51 -16.03 1.45
N GLN A 335 -7.01 -14.80 1.37
CA GLN A 335 -5.59 -14.53 1.16
C GLN A 335 -4.72 -15.07 2.29
N PHE A 336 -5.06 -14.81 3.56
CA PHE A 336 -4.33 -15.34 4.71
C PHE A 336 -4.30 -16.87 4.73
N ASN A 337 -5.43 -17.54 4.52
CA ASN A 337 -5.52 -19.00 4.56
C ASN A 337 -4.59 -19.64 3.53
N LYS A 338 -4.60 -19.10 2.30
CA LYS A 338 -3.70 -19.57 1.24
C LYS A 338 -2.25 -19.30 1.60
N ALA A 339 -1.92 -18.09 2.04
CA ALA A 339 -0.56 -17.73 2.43
C ALA A 339 -0.05 -18.63 3.56
N LEU A 340 -0.88 -18.95 4.56
CA LEU A 340 -0.47 -19.82 5.66
C LEU A 340 -0.22 -21.24 5.18
N SER A 341 -1.10 -21.78 4.33
CA SER A 341 -0.92 -23.10 3.71
C SER A 341 0.39 -23.18 2.92
N LEU A 342 0.69 -22.17 2.10
CA LEU A 342 1.94 -22.08 1.34
C LEU A 342 3.16 -21.94 2.26
N PHE A 343 3.06 -21.12 3.31
CA PHE A 343 4.13 -20.90 4.27
C PHE A 343 4.48 -22.15 5.09
N GLN A 344 3.47 -22.94 5.47
CA GLN A 344 3.64 -24.20 6.21
C GLN A 344 4.24 -25.30 5.32
N SER A 345 3.86 -25.34 4.03
CA SER A 345 4.35 -26.33 3.06
C SER A 345 5.60 -25.90 2.28
N ALA A 346 6.15 -24.71 2.54
CA ALA A 346 7.32 -24.19 1.85
C ALA A 346 8.58 -25.00 2.19
N THR A 347 8.99 -25.87 1.26
CA THR A 347 10.18 -26.75 1.39
C THR A 347 11.28 -26.41 0.38
N ARG A 348 10.96 -25.69 -0.71
CA ARG A 348 11.94 -25.28 -1.73
C ARG A 348 12.80 -24.14 -1.18
N GLU A 349 13.99 -24.46 -0.71
CA GLU A 349 14.98 -23.47 -0.31
C GLU A 349 15.51 -22.69 -1.52
N VAL A 350 15.58 -21.37 -1.37
CA VAL A 350 16.12 -20.44 -2.36
C VAL A 350 17.60 -20.25 -2.08
N GLN A 351 18.44 -20.83 -2.94
CA GLN A 351 19.89 -20.67 -2.86
C GLN A 351 20.28 -19.28 -3.37
N VAL A 352 20.70 -18.40 -2.46
CA VAL A 352 21.12 -17.03 -2.81
C VAL A 352 22.63 -16.99 -3.03
N ASP A 353 23.03 -17.07 -4.29
CA ASP A 353 24.41 -16.91 -4.75
C ASP A 353 24.89 -15.46 -4.63
N SER A 354 24.02 -14.52 -5.03
CA SER A 354 24.25 -13.09 -5.07
C SER A 354 22.95 -12.31 -5.07
N ILE A 355 23.05 -11.02 -4.77
CA ILE A 355 22.01 -10.02 -5.00
C ILE A 355 22.48 -9.09 -6.11
N SER A 356 21.62 -8.81 -7.08
CA SER A 356 21.92 -7.88 -8.18
C SER A 356 20.73 -6.98 -8.45
N VAL A 357 21.00 -5.74 -8.82
CA VAL A 357 19.96 -4.75 -9.13
C VAL A 357 20.29 -4.08 -10.45
N VAL A 358 19.28 -3.90 -11.29
CA VAL A 358 19.37 -3.09 -12.50
C VAL A 358 18.24 -2.08 -12.47
N HIS A 359 18.57 -0.82 -12.74
CA HIS A 359 17.64 0.29 -12.64
C HIS A 359 17.93 1.28 -13.75
N GLN A 360 16.88 1.80 -14.38
CA GLN A 360 16.96 2.86 -15.37
C GLN A 360 15.71 3.74 -15.31
N ASN A 361 15.91 5.05 -15.31
CA ASN A 361 14.84 6.00 -15.59
C ASN A 361 14.61 6.09 -17.10
N VAL A 362 13.36 6.22 -17.52
CA VAL A 362 12.97 6.19 -18.93
C VAL A 362 12.02 7.34 -19.22
N ASP A 363 12.31 8.10 -20.28
CA ASP A 363 11.32 9.04 -20.84
C ASP A 363 10.28 8.26 -21.65
N MET A 364 9.07 8.15 -21.10
CA MET A 364 7.97 7.43 -21.72
C MET A 364 7.19 8.29 -22.72
N THR A 365 7.60 9.54 -22.97
CA THR A 365 6.82 10.44 -23.82
C THR A 365 7.10 10.31 -25.31
N ASN A 366 8.18 9.63 -25.68
CA ASN A 366 8.58 9.36 -27.08
C ASN A 366 9.50 8.12 -27.17
N TYR A 367 9.18 7.03 -26.46
CA TYR A 367 9.93 5.78 -26.52
C TYR A 367 9.66 5.10 -27.85
N GLU A 368 10.68 4.98 -28.70
CA GLU A 368 10.58 4.35 -30.02
C GLU A 368 10.97 2.86 -29.96
N LEU A 369 10.19 2.02 -30.63
CA LEU A 369 10.45 0.58 -30.72
C LEU A 369 9.86 -0.01 -32.01
N THR A 370 10.21 -1.26 -32.31
CA THR A 370 9.64 -2.00 -33.44
C THR A 370 8.75 -3.12 -32.93
N VAL A 371 7.48 -3.12 -33.31
CA VAL A 371 6.51 -4.17 -32.97
C VAL A 371 6.01 -4.80 -34.25
N SER A 372 6.21 -6.11 -34.41
CA SER A 372 5.81 -6.88 -35.61
C SER A 372 6.28 -6.22 -36.92
N GLY A 373 7.53 -5.75 -36.95
CA GLY A 373 8.15 -5.11 -38.12
C GLY A 373 7.74 -3.65 -38.37
N LYS A 374 6.86 -3.06 -37.54
CA LYS A 374 6.45 -1.65 -37.65
C LYS A 374 7.12 -0.80 -36.57
N ARG A 375 7.69 0.33 -36.97
CA ARG A 375 8.16 1.35 -36.02
C ARG A 375 6.94 2.00 -35.35
N VAL A 376 6.94 1.99 -34.03
CA VAL A 376 5.91 2.59 -33.19
C VAL A 376 6.58 3.41 -32.10
N ARG A 377 5.81 4.29 -31.46
CA ARG A 377 6.29 5.07 -30.32
C ARG A 377 5.20 5.23 -29.26
N THR A 378 5.63 5.52 -28.04
CA THR A 378 4.73 6.03 -27.01
C THR A 378 4.39 7.50 -27.23
N CYS A 379 3.42 7.99 -26.47
CA CYS A 379 2.89 9.35 -26.55
C CYS A 379 3.16 10.13 -25.26
N LYS A 380 3.05 11.45 -25.30
CA LYS A 380 2.90 12.25 -24.09
C LYS A 380 1.65 11.82 -23.31
N PRO A 381 1.65 11.92 -21.97
CA PRO A 381 0.58 11.37 -21.16
C PRO A 381 -0.76 12.06 -21.43
N ALA A 382 -1.83 11.29 -21.59
CA ALA A 382 -3.19 11.78 -21.68
C ALA A 382 -4.21 10.77 -21.15
N MET A 383 -5.27 11.27 -20.50
CA MET A 383 -6.39 10.49 -19.99
C MET A 383 -7.56 10.53 -20.97
N GLY A 384 -8.20 9.39 -21.21
CA GLY A 384 -9.37 9.27 -22.08
C GLY A 384 -10.68 9.66 -21.39
N PHE A 385 -11.79 9.72 -22.13
CA PHE A 385 -13.12 10.00 -21.56
C PHE A 385 -13.54 8.98 -20.49
N SER A 386 -13.32 7.68 -20.74
CA SER A 386 -13.66 6.62 -19.79
C SER A 386 -12.88 6.68 -18.47
N PHE A 387 -11.84 7.50 -18.34
CA PHE A 387 -11.23 7.79 -17.03
C PHE A 387 -12.25 8.39 -16.06
N ALA A 388 -13.11 9.30 -16.53
CA ALA A 388 -14.11 9.96 -15.69
C ALA A 388 -15.34 9.08 -15.41
N ALA A 389 -15.48 7.94 -16.12
CA ALA A 389 -16.52 6.94 -15.89
C ALA A 389 -16.28 6.10 -14.63
N GLY A 390 -15.05 6.07 -14.11
CA GLY A 390 -14.65 5.17 -13.02
C GLY A 390 -14.80 3.70 -13.40
N THR A 391 -14.90 2.84 -12.39
CA THR A 391 -15.10 1.39 -12.56
C THR A 391 -16.33 0.92 -11.81
N THR A 392 -16.65 -0.37 -11.91
CA THR A 392 -17.72 -0.97 -11.10
C THR A 392 -17.38 -1.01 -9.60
N ASP A 393 -16.10 -0.91 -9.22
CA ASP A 393 -15.68 -0.84 -7.80
C ASP A 393 -15.85 0.56 -7.21
N GLY A 394 -15.91 1.56 -8.07
CA GLY A 394 -16.04 2.97 -7.72
C GLY A 394 -16.47 3.76 -8.95
N PRO A 395 -17.79 3.86 -9.21
CA PRO A 395 -18.28 4.51 -10.41
C PRO A 395 -17.99 6.01 -10.36
N GLY A 396 -17.69 6.56 -11.54
CA GLY A 396 -17.39 7.97 -11.75
C GLY A 396 -18.64 8.85 -11.81
N GLY A 397 -18.47 10.04 -12.37
CA GLY A 397 -19.49 11.09 -12.40
C GLY A 397 -20.06 11.37 -13.78
N PHE A 398 -21.08 12.22 -13.82
CA PHE A 398 -21.67 12.79 -15.05
C PHE A 398 -22.19 11.76 -16.06
N ASP A 399 -22.13 12.09 -17.35
CA ASP A 399 -22.58 11.31 -18.50
C ASP A 399 -21.48 10.38 -19.07
N PHE A 400 -20.34 10.24 -18.38
CA PHE A 400 -19.26 9.37 -18.82
C PHE A 400 -19.61 7.89 -18.65
N THR A 401 -19.29 7.12 -19.68
CA THR A 401 -19.42 5.66 -19.72
C THR A 401 -18.08 5.02 -20.05
N GLN A 402 -17.89 3.75 -19.69
CA GLN A 402 -16.70 3.02 -20.15
C GLN A 402 -16.88 2.61 -21.61
N GLY A 403 -15.76 2.42 -22.32
CA GLY A 403 -15.78 2.00 -23.71
C GLY A 403 -15.89 3.14 -24.74
N ASP A 404 -15.81 4.40 -24.30
CA ASP A 404 -15.94 5.54 -25.21
C ASP A 404 -14.70 5.72 -26.09
N THR A 405 -14.89 5.59 -27.40
CA THR A 405 -13.87 5.76 -28.45
C THR A 405 -14.09 7.04 -29.28
N SER A 406 -15.16 7.79 -29.02
CA SER A 406 -15.60 8.94 -29.81
C SER A 406 -15.51 10.27 -29.07
N GLY A 407 -15.74 10.27 -27.76
CA GLY A 407 -15.95 11.47 -26.96
C GLY A 407 -17.26 12.19 -27.29
N ASN A 408 -17.52 13.29 -26.60
CA ASN A 408 -18.69 14.14 -26.86
C ASN A 408 -18.34 15.62 -27.00
N LEU A 409 -19.19 16.37 -27.72
CA LEU A 409 -18.93 17.75 -28.08
C LEU A 409 -18.79 18.67 -26.87
N PHE A 410 -19.62 18.46 -25.84
CA PHE A 410 -19.60 19.28 -24.62
C PHE A 410 -18.26 19.20 -23.90
N TRP A 411 -17.79 17.98 -23.58
CA TRP A 411 -16.51 17.80 -22.89
C TRP A 411 -15.32 18.12 -23.78
N ASN A 412 -15.45 18.02 -25.11
CA ASN A 412 -14.44 18.51 -26.04
C ASN A 412 -14.24 20.04 -25.97
N ILE A 413 -15.31 20.80 -25.69
CA ILE A 413 -15.21 22.25 -25.44
C ILE A 413 -14.55 22.50 -24.08
N VAL A 414 -15.03 21.83 -23.01
CA VAL A 414 -14.50 22.00 -21.65
C VAL A 414 -13.01 21.66 -21.58
N ARG A 415 -12.56 20.55 -22.18
CA ARG A 415 -11.13 20.19 -22.22
C ARG A 415 -10.31 21.23 -22.98
N SER A 416 -10.86 21.85 -24.03
CA SER A 416 -10.13 22.81 -24.87
C SER A 416 -9.86 24.13 -24.14
N VAL A 417 -10.66 24.45 -23.12
CA VAL A 417 -10.39 25.57 -22.19
C VAL A 417 -9.19 25.26 -21.28
N LEU A 418 -9.01 23.99 -20.88
CA LEU A 418 -7.89 23.57 -20.02
C LEU A 418 -6.59 23.38 -20.81
N SER A 419 -6.64 22.58 -21.88
CA SER A 419 -5.52 22.33 -22.80
C SER A 419 -6.04 21.62 -24.05
N LYS A 420 -6.04 22.31 -25.19
CA LYS A 420 -6.44 21.72 -26.49
C LYS A 420 -5.38 20.72 -26.98
N PRO A 421 -5.72 19.43 -27.20
CA PRO A 421 -4.80 18.46 -27.80
C PRO A 421 -4.37 18.85 -29.21
N SER A 422 -3.09 18.67 -29.55
CA SER A 422 -2.60 18.82 -30.93
C SER A 422 -3.06 17.65 -31.81
N ALA A 423 -3.05 17.82 -33.13
CA ALA A 423 -3.35 16.73 -34.06
C ALA A 423 -2.42 15.52 -33.85
N GLU A 424 -1.12 15.77 -33.68
CA GLU A 424 -0.13 14.73 -33.37
C GLU A 424 -0.48 13.94 -32.11
N GLN A 425 -0.89 14.62 -31.03
CA GLN A 425 -1.24 13.96 -29.78
C GLN A 425 -2.52 13.13 -29.92
N VAL A 426 -3.53 13.65 -30.63
CA VAL A 426 -4.75 12.91 -30.94
C VAL A 426 -4.42 11.67 -31.75
N ASP A 427 -3.61 11.80 -32.81
CA ASP A 427 -3.23 10.69 -33.68
C ASP A 427 -2.41 9.64 -32.94
N CYS A 428 -1.48 10.05 -32.08
CA CYS A 428 -0.67 9.14 -31.28
C CYS A 428 -1.54 8.32 -30.30
N GLN A 429 -2.54 8.96 -29.68
CA GLN A 429 -3.37 8.35 -28.64
C GLN A 429 -4.53 7.50 -29.20
N LYS A 430 -4.83 7.57 -30.50
CA LYS A 430 -5.95 6.82 -31.11
C LYS A 430 -5.97 5.34 -30.70
N PRO A 431 -7.16 4.76 -30.41
CA PRO A 431 -8.49 5.35 -30.55
C PRO A 431 -8.97 6.16 -29.33
N LYS A 432 -8.11 6.46 -28.35
CA LYS A 432 -8.52 7.20 -27.14
C LYS A 432 -9.03 8.60 -27.45
N PRO A 433 -10.28 8.94 -27.09
CA PRO A 433 -10.73 10.32 -27.07
C PRO A 433 -10.13 11.00 -25.84
N ILE A 434 -9.21 11.94 -26.03
CA ILE A 434 -8.49 12.59 -24.91
C ILE A 434 -9.45 13.48 -24.10
N LEU A 435 -9.65 13.19 -22.81
CA LEU A 435 -10.33 14.09 -21.89
C LEU A 435 -9.35 15.08 -21.25
N LEU A 436 -8.21 14.60 -20.76
CA LEU A 436 -7.19 15.45 -20.13
C LEU A 436 -5.85 15.31 -20.87
N ASN A 437 -5.36 16.42 -21.42
CA ASN A 437 -4.12 16.48 -22.17
C ASN A 437 -2.89 16.68 -21.27
N THR A 438 -2.73 15.82 -20.28
CA THR A 438 -1.86 16.02 -19.11
C THR A 438 -0.38 16.26 -19.42
N GLY A 439 0.14 15.72 -20.53
CA GLY A 439 1.53 15.90 -20.95
C GLY A 439 1.86 17.32 -21.44
N TYR A 440 0.84 18.15 -21.62
CA TYR A 440 0.97 19.57 -21.96
C TYR A 440 0.48 20.48 -20.82
N MET A 441 0.20 19.92 -19.64
CA MET A 441 -0.30 20.64 -18.47
C MET A 441 0.76 20.61 -17.36
N SER A 442 1.25 21.78 -16.97
CA SER A 442 2.42 21.91 -16.08
C SER A 442 2.23 22.83 -14.87
N PHE A 443 1.01 23.36 -14.67
CA PHE A 443 0.68 24.18 -13.51
C PHE A 443 -0.18 23.42 -12.50
N PRO A 444 0.12 23.49 -11.19
CA PRO A 444 1.33 24.08 -10.59
C PRO A 444 2.61 23.27 -10.84
N THR A 445 2.46 21.97 -11.10
CA THR A 445 3.52 21.06 -11.54
C THR A 445 3.04 20.24 -12.73
N GLN A 446 3.92 19.44 -13.34
CA GLN A 446 3.52 18.43 -14.34
C GLN A 446 2.32 17.63 -13.83
N TRP A 447 1.31 17.43 -14.68
CA TRP A 447 0.09 16.74 -14.26
C TRP A 447 0.27 15.24 -14.10
N GLN A 448 1.12 14.62 -14.92
CA GLN A 448 1.49 13.20 -14.87
C GLN A 448 2.98 13.02 -15.21
N PRO A 449 3.61 11.90 -14.80
CA PRO A 449 5.04 11.67 -15.04
C PRO A 449 5.37 11.53 -16.54
N SER A 450 6.42 12.21 -16.98
CA SER A 450 7.10 11.94 -18.26
C SER A 450 8.20 10.90 -18.11
N ILE A 451 8.98 11.03 -17.02
CA ILE A 451 10.07 10.12 -16.67
C ILE A 451 9.52 9.08 -15.69
N VAL A 452 9.71 7.80 -16.00
CA VAL A 452 9.34 6.69 -15.11
C VAL A 452 10.58 5.90 -14.71
N GLU A 453 10.58 5.43 -13.47
CA GLU A 453 11.57 4.53 -12.92
C GLU A 453 11.24 3.07 -13.31
N THR A 454 12.24 2.35 -13.84
CA THR A 454 12.15 0.90 -14.08
C THR A 454 13.27 0.19 -13.34
N GLN A 455 12.93 -0.88 -12.62
CA GLN A 455 13.85 -1.56 -11.70
C GLN A 455 13.61 -3.07 -11.69
N LEU A 456 14.69 -3.84 -11.74
CA LEU A 456 14.72 -5.27 -11.45
C LEU A 456 15.62 -5.54 -10.25
N VAL A 457 15.16 -6.40 -9.35
CA VAL A 457 15.91 -6.88 -8.19
C VAL A 457 16.02 -8.39 -8.27
N ARG A 458 17.25 -8.91 -8.30
CA ARG A 458 17.54 -10.34 -8.23
C ARG A 458 18.03 -10.72 -6.83
N ILE A 459 17.43 -11.75 -6.26
CA ILE A 459 17.85 -12.40 -5.00
C ILE A 459 17.96 -13.89 -5.29
N GLY A 460 19.17 -14.38 -5.58
CA GLY A 460 19.37 -15.77 -6.01
C GLY A 460 18.63 -16.06 -7.33
N PRO A 461 17.79 -17.11 -7.41
CA PRO A 461 16.96 -17.39 -8.58
C PRO A 461 15.69 -16.52 -8.68
N LEU A 462 15.38 -15.68 -7.70
CA LEU A 462 14.18 -14.84 -7.71
C LEU A 462 14.49 -13.50 -8.39
N THR A 463 13.64 -13.07 -9.32
CA THR A 463 13.71 -11.75 -9.96
C THR A 463 12.41 -10.99 -9.76
N LEU A 464 12.47 -9.92 -8.97
CA LEU A 464 11.36 -9.00 -8.73
C LEU A 464 11.35 -7.91 -9.80
N VAL A 465 10.20 -7.68 -10.41
CA VAL A 465 9.94 -6.64 -11.41
C VAL A 465 9.12 -5.53 -10.77
N ALA A 466 9.70 -4.34 -10.63
CA ALA A 466 9.03 -3.17 -10.06
C ALA A 466 8.13 -2.52 -11.12
N LEU A 467 6.82 -2.74 -11.05
CA LEU A 467 5.85 -2.21 -12.02
C LEU A 467 5.37 -0.80 -11.61
N PRO A 468 5.68 0.28 -12.35
CA PRO A 468 5.39 1.67 -11.94
C PRO A 468 3.96 2.13 -12.22
N GLY A 469 2.96 1.27 -11.98
CA GLY A 469 1.55 1.52 -12.25
C GLY A 469 0.70 0.25 -12.13
N GLU A 470 -0.54 0.33 -12.61
CA GLU A 470 -1.54 -0.73 -12.55
C GLU A 470 -1.56 -1.53 -13.86
N PHE A 471 -0.80 -2.61 -13.92
CA PHE A 471 -0.79 -3.49 -15.11
C PHE A 471 -2.01 -4.39 -15.08
N THR A 472 -2.75 -4.46 -16.20
CA THR A 472 -3.82 -5.47 -16.37
C THR A 472 -3.25 -6.89 -16.31
N THR A 473 -4.13 -7.87 -16.15
CA THR A 473 -3.78 -9.28 -16.05
C THR A 473 -2.88 -9.71 -17.21
N MET A 474 -3.30 -9.46 -18.46
CA MET A 474 -2.49 -9.85 -19.62
C MET A 474 -1.23 -9.00 -19.80
N SER A 475 -1.29 -7.72 -19.42
CA SER A 475 -0.11 -6.85 -19.41
C SER A 475 1.00 -7.40 -18.50
N GLY A 476 0.63 -7.80 -17.27
CA GLY A 476 1.57 -8.44 -16.34
C GLY A 476 2.13 -9.76 -16.87
N ARG A 477 1.28 -10.61 -17.46
CA ARG A 477 1.71 -11.87 -18.09
C ARG A 477 2.77 -11.65 -19.18
N ARG A 478 2.56 -10.68 -20.08
CA ARG A 478 3.51 -10.35 -21.15
C ARG A 478 4.85 -9.81 -20.62
N VAL A 479 4.83 -8.97 -19.57
CA VAL A 479 6.06 -8.52 -18.91
C VAL A 479 6.80 -9.69 -18.25
N ARG A 480 6.08 -10.54 -17.52
CA ARG A 480 6.63 -11.73 -16.86
C ARG A 480 7.31 -12.66 -17.87
N ASP A 481 6.64 -12.95 -18.97
CA ASP A 481 7.17 -13.80 -20.04
C ASP A 481 8.40 -13.18 -20.73
N ALA A 482 8.38 -11.89 -21.01
CA ALA A 482 9.51 -11.20 -21.64
C ALA A 482 10.75 -11.17 -20.75
N VAL A 483 10.58 -10.91 -19.44
CA VAL A 483 11.68 -10.97 -18.46
C VAL A 483 12.21 -12.39 -18.37
N ARG A 484 11.33 -13.40 -18.23
CA ARG A 484 11.73 -14.80 -18.15
C ARG A 484 12.52 -15.23 -19.40
N ALA A 485 11.99 -14.96 -20.59
CA ALA A 485 12.66 -15.31 -21.85
C ALA A 485 14.02 -14.62 -21.99
N ALA A 486 14.14 -13.35 -21.58
CA ALA A 486 15.40 -12.63 -21.60
C ALA A 486 16.44 -13.24 -20.64
N LEU A 487 16.03 -13.70 -19.46
CA LEU A 487 16.91 -14.40 -18.51
C LEU A 487 17.34 -15.77 -19.06
N GLU A 488 16.39 -16.57 -19.55
CA GLU A 488 16.63 -17.89 -20.15
C GLU A 488 17.64 -17.82 -21.30
N GLN A 489 17.42 -16.90 -22.25
CA GLN A 489 18.29 -16.71 -23.42
C GLN A 489 19.72 -16.24 -23.07
N ASN A 490 19.92 -15.71 -21.86
CA ASN A 490 21.21 -15.20 -21.39
C ASN A 490 21.78 -16.04 -20.25
N GLY A 491 21.45 -17.34 -20.20
CA GLY A 491 22.09 -18.31 -19.32
C GLY A 491 21.49 -18.43 -17.91
N MET A 492 20.26 -17.96 -17.71
CA MET A 492 19.55 -18.04 -16.43
C MET A 492 18.16 -18.70 -16.55
N PRO A 493 18.08 -20.00 -16.92
CA PRO A 493 16.83 -20.65 -17.31
C PRO A 493 15.84 -20.96 -16.17
N ASP A 494 16.30 -21.04 -14.91
CA ASP A 494 15.46 -21.44 -13.77
C ASP A 494 14.99 -20.25 -12.91
N GLY A 495 15.01 -19.05 -13.48
CA GLY A 495 14.64 -17.80 -12.80
C GLY A 495 13.13 -17.71 -12.51
N THR A 496 12.77 -17.50 -11.25
CA THR A 496 11.39 -17.21 -10.85
C THR A 496 11.12 -15.71 -10.94
N VAL A 497 10.22 -15.31 -11.83
CA VAL A 497 9.83 -13.90 -12.01
C VAL A 497 8.63 -13.56 -11.14
N ILE A 498 8.76 -12.52 -10.33
CA ILE A 498 7.76 -12.02 -9.40
C ILE A 498 7.44 -10.57 -9.81
N LEU A 499 6.15 -10.25 -9.96
CA LEU A 499 5.71 -8.90 -10.28
C LEU A 499 5.34 -8.16 -9.00
N ALA A 500 5.86 -6.94 -8.81
CA ALA A 500 5.52 -6.06 -7.70
C ALA A 500 4.82 -4.81 -8.24
N GLY A 501 3.50 -4.76 -8.09
CA GLY A 501 2.65 -3.65 -8.52
C GLY A 501 2.95 -2.33 -7.80
N LEU A 502 2.54 -1.21 -8.40
CA LEU A 502 2.60 0.15 -7.83
C LEU A 502 3.96 0.53 -7.23
N SER A 503 5.01 0.13 -7.92
CA SER A 503 6.36 0.28 -7.41
C SER A 503 6.97 1.63 -7.77
N ASN A 504 7.59 2.27 -6.78
CA ASN A 504 8.46 3.46 -6.85
C ASN A 504 7.78 4.79 -7.23
N LEU A 505 6.88 4.76 -8.20
CA LEU A 505 6.05 5.88 -8.65
C LEU A 505 4.72 5.37 -9.19
N TYR A 506 3.81 6.30 -9.52
CA TYR A 506 2.51 5.96 -10.07
C TYR A 506 2.26 6.61 -11.45
N SER A 507 2.18 5.78 -12.49
CA SER A 507 1.91 6.18 -13.88
C SER A 507 0.52 5.76 -14.40
N SER A 508 -0.46 5.59 -13.50
CA SER A 508 -1.81 5.11 -13.83
C SER A 508 -1.81 3.67 -14.37
N TYR A 509 -2.62 3.36 -15.38
CA TYR A 509 -2.85 1.98 -15.83
C TYR A 509 -2.00 1.60 -17.03
N ILE A 510 -1.80 0.30 -17.22
CA ILE A 510 -1.13 -0.28 -18.38
C ILE A 510 -1.99 -1.43 -18.90
N ALA A 511 -2.70 -1.18 -20.01
CA ALA A 511 -3.44 -2.17 -20.77
C ALA A 511 -2.61 -2.71 -21.95
N THR A 512 -2.97 -3.90 -22.45
CA THR A 512 -2.41 -4.40 -23.71
C THR A 512 -2.82 -3.52 -24.88
N TYR A 513 -2.16 -3.65 -26.03
CA TYR A 513 -2.56 -2.93 -27.25
C TYR A 513 -4.02 -3.25 -27.60
N GLU A 514 -4.40 -4.51 -27.43
CA GLU A 514 -5.73 -5.06 -27.73
C GLU A 514 -6.78 -4.53 -26.76
N GLU A 515 -6.52 -4.62 -25.45
CA GLU A 515 -7.38 -4.04 -24.41
C GLU A 515 -7.51 -2.52 -24.55
N TYR A 516 -6.43 -1.84 -24.98
CA TYR A 516 -6.43 -0.41 -25.21
C TYR A 516 -7.47 0.02 -26.25
N GLN A 517 -7.74 -0.81 -27.26
CA GLN A 517 -8.71 -0.50 -28.32
C GLN A 517 -10.13 -0.38 -27.77
N ALA A 518 -10.47 -1.12 -26.70
CA ALA A 518 -11.79 -1.07 -26.09
C ALA A 518 -12.08 0.26 -25.40
N GLN A 519 -11.06 1.00 -24.96
CA GLN A 519 -11.22 2.24 -24.18
C GLN A 519 -12.17 2.12 -22.97
N ARG A 520 -12.14 0.98 -22.27
CA ARG A 520 -12.62 0.88 -20.88
C ARG A 520 -11.72 1.70 -19.93
N TYR A 521 -12.04 1.72 -18.64
CA TYR A 521 -11.35 2.58 -17.67
C TYR A 521 -9.81 2.43 -17.68
N GLU A 522 -9.31 1.18 -17.67
CA GLU A 522 -7.87 0.89 -17.65
C GLU A 522 -7.18 1.38 -18.94
N ALA A 523 -7.83 1.17 -20.09
CA ALA A 523 -7.35 1.60 -21.40
C ALA A 523 -7.34 3.14 -21.56
N ALA A 524 -8.39 3.81 -21.09
CA ALA A 524 -8.45 5.28 -21.06
C ALA A 524 -7.41 5.88 -20.10
N SER A 525 -7.04 5.13 -19.07
CA SER A 525 -6.03 5.51 -18.08
C SER A 525 -4.62 4.99 -18.43
N THR A 526 -4.43 4.41 -19.61
CA THR A 526 -3.12 4.00 -20.14
C THR A 526 -2.44 5.18 -20.83
N ILE A 527 -1.69 5.96 -20.05
CA ILE A 527 -1.45 7.36 -20.39
C ILE A 527 -0.52 7.61 -21.58
N TYR A 528 0.43 6.72 -21.84
CA TYR A 528 1.43 6.89 -22.91
C TYR A 528 0.98 6.31 -24.26
N GLY A 529 -0.33 6.09 -24.44
CA GLY A 529 -0.92 5.61 -25.70
C GLY A 529 -0.94 4.08 -25.86
N PRO A 530 -1.33 3.59 -27.04
CA PRO A 530 -1.58 2.16 -27.29
C PRO A 530 -0.34 1.27 -27.15
N HIS A 531 0.86 1.84 -27.28
CA HIS A 531 2.13 1.11 -27.19
C HIS A 531 2.81 1.24 -25.82
N THR A 532 2.10 1.69 -24.80
CA THR A 532 2.61 1.78 -23.42
C THR A 532 3.15 0.42 -22.93
N LEU A 533 2.36 -0.65 -23.06
CA LEU A 533 2.81 -1.98 -22.67
C LEU A 533 4.00 -2.46 -23.51
N SER A 534 3.97 -2.22 -24.83
CA SER A 534 5.05 -2.63 -25.71
C SER A 534 6.40 -2.02 -25.27
N ALA A 535 6.40 -0.74 -24.88
CA ALA A 535 7.58 -0.08 -24.33
C ALA A 535 8.03 -0.69 -23.00
N TYR A 536 7.11 -1.01 -22.08
CA TYR A 536 7.48 -1.68 -20.82
C TYR A 536 8.01 -3.10 -21.02
N VAL A 537 7.43 -3.88 -21.94
CA VAL A 537 7.91 -5.23 -22.30
C VAL A 537 9.34 -5.16 -22.85
N ASP A 538 9.61 -4.24 -23.78
CA ASP A 538 10.94 -4.01 -24.33
C ASP A 538 11.94 -3.56 -23.25
N GLN A 539 11.55 -2.57 -22.43
CA GLN A 539 12.40 -2.01 -21.38
C GLN A 539 12.74 -3.03 -20.30
N PHE A 540 11.76 -3.77 -19.76
CA PHE A 540 12.05 -4.80 -18.75
C PHE A 540 12.82 -5.99 -19.34
N GLY A 541 12.58 -6.36 -20.61
CA GLY A 541 13.40 -7.34 -21.32
C GLY A 541 14.86 -6.87 -21.45
N LYS A 542 15.09 -5.59 -21.78
CA LYS A 542 16.43 -4.98 -21.81
C LYS A 542 17.10 -5.01 -20.43
N LEU A 543 16.39 -4.64 -19.37
CA LEU A 543 16.94 -4.70 -18.01
C LEU A 543 17.26 -6.14 -17.60
N ALA A 544 16.43 -7.11 -17.98
CA ALA A 544 16.65 -8.52 -17.68
C ALA A 544 17.88 -9.08 -18.41
N ARG A 545 18.09 -8.71 -19.68
CA ARG A 545 19.34 -9.04 -20.40
C ARG A 545 20.56 -8.44 -19.72
N ALA A 546 20.49 -7.16 -19.33
CA ALA A 546 21.59 -6.50 -18.63
C ALA A 546 21.89 -7.15 -17.27
N LEU A 547 20.84 -7.54 -16.54
CA LEU A 547 20.94 -8.27 -15.28
C LEU A 547 21.64 -9.63 -15.46
N ALA A 548 21.26 -10.41 -16.48
CA ALA A 548 21.84 -11.72 -16.76
C ALA A 548 23.30 -11.65 -17.25
N THR A 549 23.64 -10.62 -18.00
CA THR A 549 24.99 -10.42 -18.57
C THR A 549 25.90 -9.55 -17.70
N ASN A 550 25.41 -9.08 -16.54
CA ASN A 550 26.08 -8.10 -15.67
C ASN A 550 26.52 -6.84 -16.44
N ALA A 551 25.75 -6.44 -17.47
CA ALA A 551 26.03 -5.27 -18.27
C ALA A 551 25.61 -3.99 -17.55
N SER A 552 26.39 -2.92 -17.73
CA SER A 552 26.01 -1.61 -17.20
C SER A 552 24.84 -1.02 -18.01
N VAL A 553 23.93 -0.36 -17.31
CA VAL A 553 22.83 0.39 -17.92
C VAL A 553 22.97 1.85 -17.51
N ASP A 554 22.86 2.76 -18.47
CA ASP A 554 22.84 4.19 -18.19
C ASP A 554 21.66 4.55 -17.25
N SER A 555 21.85 5.54 -16.39
CA SER A 555 20.84 5.89 -15.38
C SER A 555 19.56 6.46 -16.01
N GLY A 556 19.63 6.95 -17.25
CA GLY A 556 18.55 7.64 -17.93
C GLY A 556 18.34 9.06 -17.41
N PRO A 557 17.32 9.77 -17.91
CA PRO A 557 17.01 11.13 -17.47
C PRO A 557 16.65 11.16 -15.97
N PRO A 558 17.07 12.20 -15.23
CA PRO A 558 16.74 12.30 -13.81
C PRO A 558 15.23 12.52 -13.61
N VAL A 559 14.68 11.87 -12.58
CA VAL A 559 13.29 12.11 -12.17
C VAL A 559 13.13 13.51 -11.55
N PRO A 560 12.05 14.26 -11.86
CA PRO A 560 11.89 15.61 -11.34
C PRO A 560 11.55 15.63 -9.85
N ASN A 561 12.26 16.42 -9.05
CA ASN A 561 11.85 16.69 -7.67
C ASN A 561 10.78 17.80 -7.62
N LEU A 562 9.52 17.39 -7.47
CA LEU A 562 8.36 18.30 -7.51
C LEU A 562 7.98 18.89 -6.15
N TYR A 563 8.63 18.48 -5.06
CA TYR A 563 8.28 18.86 -3.69
C TYR A 563 8.22 20.38 -3.48
N ASN A 564 9.30 21.09 -3.87
CA ASN A 564 9.39 22.54 -3.65
C ASN A 564 8.33 23.34 -4.39
N LYS A 565 7.80 22.83 -5.51
CA LYS A 565 6.75 23.47 -6.30
C LYS A 565 5.36 23.16 -5.77
N ILE A 566 5.10 21.91 -5.36
CA ILE A 566 3.76 21.50 -4.94
C ILE A 566 3.43 21.90 -3.49
N LYS A 567 4.44 22.03 -2.62
CA LYS A 567 4.23 22.22 -1.17
C LYS A 567 3.45 23.47 -0.78
N SER A 568 3.40 24.49 -1.65
CA SER A 568 2.60 25.71 -1.44
C SER A 568 1.13 25.56 -1.82
N TYR A 569 0.74 24.47 -2.48
CA TYR A 569 -0.61 24.21 -2.95
C TYR A 569 -1.29 23.23 -2.01
N SER A 570 -1.81 23.74 -0.90
CA SER A 570 -2.63 23.00 0.06
C SER A 570 -3.91 23.76 0.32
N PHE A 571 -5.06 23.15 0.00
CA PHE A 571 -6.39 23.75 0.15
C PHE A 571 -7.20 23.09 1.27
N ILE A 572 -6.51 22.33 2.14
CA ILE A 572 -7.11 21.74 3.33
C ILE A 572 -7.23 22.80 4.41
N THR A 573 -8.42 22.92 4.99
CA THR A 573 -8.68 23.88 6.07
C THR A 573 -7.83 23.56 7.30
N PRO A 574 -7.18 24.55 7.94
CA PRO A 574 -6.43 24.32 9.17
C PRO A 574 -7.37 24.00 10.34
N ILE A 575 -6.84 23.32 11.37
CA ILE A 575 -7.55 23.17 12.65
C ILE A 575 -7.49 24.51 13.36
N VAL A 576 -8.64 25.16 13.56
CA VAL A 576 -8.70 26.47 14.24
C VAL A 576 -8.50 26.28 15.74
N TYR A 577 -9.43 25.61 16.41
CA TYR A 577 -9.38 25.22 17.82
C TYR A 577 -10.36 24.07 18.08
N ASP A 578 -10.29 23.45 19.25
CA ASP A 578 -11.25 22.48 19.76
C ASP A 578 -11.85 22.96 21.08
N SER A 579 -13.13 22.63 21.34
CA SER A 579 -13.80 22.90 22.61
C SER A 579 -14.81 21.80 22.95
N VAL A 580 -15.17 21.71 24.22
CA VAL A 580 -16.18 20.77 24.75
C VAL A 580 -17.36 21.47 25.42
N GLY A 581 -17.34 22.80 25.47
CA GLY A 581 -18.29 23.63 26.20
C GLY A 581 -17.93 23.83 27.68
N ILE A 582 -18.68 24.71 28.35
CA ILE A 582 -18.45 25.08 29.76
C ILE A 582 -18.79 23.90 30.68
N GLY A 583 -17.94 23.67 31.70
CA GLY A 583 -18.16 22.64 32.73
C GLY A 583 -17.93 21.20 32.27
N ARG A 584 -17.25 21.00 31.14
CA ARG A 584 -16.97 19.69 30.53
C ARG A 584 -15.48 19.57 30.21
N ASN A 585 -15.00 18.35 30.08
CA ASN A 585 -13.60 18.05 29.75
C ASN A 585 -13.49 17.21 28.47
N PHE A 586 -12.34 17.33 27.80
CA PHE A 586 -11.94 16.35 26.81
C PHE A 586 -11.72 14.99 27.49
N GLY A 587 -12.24 13.91 26.91
CA GLY A 587 -12.25 12.58 27.51
C GLY A 587 -13.52 12.25 28.30
N ASP A 588 -14.42 13.22 28.54
CA ASP A 588 -15.72 12.92 29.15
C ASP A 588 -16.51 11.94 28.28
N VAL A 589 -17.03 10.89 28.92
CA VAL A 589 -17.89 9.88 28.26
C VAL A 589 -19.30 10.44 28.08
N VAL A 590 -19.77 10.48 26.83
CA VAL A 590 -21.13 10.92 26.46
C VAL A 590 -22.09 9.73 26.42
N THR A 591 -21.65 8.59 25.88
CA THR A 591 -22.41 7.33 25.88
C THR A 591 -21.57 6.25 26.53
N GLN A 592 -22.03 5.73 27.67
CA GLN A 592 -21.40 4.61 28.37
C GLN A 592 -21.81 3.26 27.74
N PRO A 593 -20.94 2.23 27.78
CA PRO A 593 -21.30 0.88 27.35
C PRO A 593 -22.32 0.25 28.31
N LYS A 594 -23.00 -0.81 27.87
CA LYS A 594 -23.84 -1.66 28.75
C LYS A 594 -22.99 -2.28 29.85
N VAL A 595 -23.61 -2.70 30.95
CA VAL A 595 -22.88 -3.31 32.08
C VAL A 595 -22.37 -4.72 31.78
N ALA A 596 -22.95 -5.40 30.79
CA ALA A 596 -22.54 -6.73 30.40
C ALA A 596 -22.81 -7.02 28.91
N TYR A 597 -21.97 -7.88 28.35
CA TYR A 597 -21.98 -8.34 26.96
C TYR A 597 -21.64 -9.83 26.89
N ARG A 598 -21.85 -10.43 25.71
CA ARG A 598 -21.40 -11.76 25.36
C ARG A 598 -20.46 -11.69 24.14
N PRO A 599 -19.59 -12.69 23.94
CA PRO A 599 -18.84 -12.83 22.69
C PRO A 599 -19.79 -12.77 21.48
N GLY A 600 -19.40 -12.01 20.46
CA GLY A 600 -20.23 -11.73 19.28
C GLY A 600 -21.14 -10.50 19.39
N ASP A 601 -21.21 -9.84 20.55
CA ASP A 601 -21.79 -8.49 20.70
C ASP A 601 -20.78 -7.40 20.32
N THR A 602 -21.28 -6.20 20.01
CA THR A 602 -20.46 -4.98 19.84
C THR A 602 -20.61 -4.07 21.06
N VAL A 603 -19.49 -3.69 21.66
CA VAL A 603 -19.40 -2.64 22.67
C VAL A 603 -19.23 -1.30 21.98
N SER A 604 -20.06 -0.32 22.33
CA SER A 604 -19.97 1.04 21.79
C SER A 604 -19.93 2.06 22.91
N ALA A 605 -19.05 3.05 22.80
CA ALA A 605 -18.99 4.21 23.67
C ALA A 605 -18.66 5.47 22.88
N SER A 606 -19.05 6.64 23.40
CA SER A 606 -18.72 7.92 22.79
C SER A 606 -18.11 8.89 23.79
N PHE A 607 -17.15 9.71 23.33
CA PHE A 607 -16.34 10.61 24.14
C PHE A 607 -16.29 12.00 23.53
N ARG A 608 -16.20 13.03 24.37
CA ARG A 608 -15.82 14.38 23.91
C ARG A 608 -14.35 14.40 23.53
N THR A 609 -14.05 14.80 22.29
CA THR A 609 -12.69 14.72 21.73
C THR A 609 -12.31 16.01 21.00
N GLY A 610 -11.01 16.22 20.83
CA GLY A 610 -10.47 17.14 19.84
C GLY A 610 -10.33 16.49 18.45
N HIS A 611 -9.92 17.28 17.46
CA HIS A 611 -9.71 16.83 16.09
C HIS A 611 -8.51 15.86 15.99
N PRO A 612 -8.64 14.67 15.35
CA PRO A 612 -7.54 13.69 15.22
C PRO A 612 -6.37 14.15 14.34
N ARG A 613 -6.47 15.31 13.68
CA ARG A 613 -5.35 15.93 12.96
C ARG A 613 -4.37 16.65 13.88
N ASN A 614 -4.75 16.94 15.13
CA ASN A 614 -3.84 17.55 16.10
C ASN A 614 -2.61 16.68 16.37
N ASN A 615 -2.78 15.35 16.28
CA ASN A 615 -1.72 14.37 16.38
C ASN A 615 -2.21 13.04 15.79
N MET A 616 -1.48 12.45 14.84
CA MET A 616 -1.84 11.18 14.18
C MET A 616 -1.68 9.94 15.09
N MET A 617 -1.11 10.12 16.28
CA MET A 617 -0.85 9.06 17.26
C MET A 617 0.02 7.94 16.67
N LEU A 618 1.05 8.29 15.87
CA LEU A 618 1.96 7.30 15.27
C LEU A 618 2.66 6.47 16.35
N GLY A 619 2.52 5.14 16.28
CA GLY A 619 3.01 4.21 17.31
C GLY A 619 2.23 4.23 18.63
N GLY A 620 1.20 5.08 18.74
CA GLY A 620 0.23 5.12 19.83
C GLY A 620 -1.14 4.62 19.35
N SER A 621 -2.22 5.09 19.98
CA SER A 621 -3.58 4.73 19.59
C SER A 621 -4.61 5.77 20.00
N PHE A 622 -5.70 5.91 19.25
CA PHE A 622 -6.88 6.69 19.66
C PHE A 622 -7.83 5.91 20.56
N MET A 623 -7.75 4.57 20.55
CA MET A 623 -8.56 3.72 21.40
C MET A 623 -7.83 2.48 21.89
N MET A 624 -8.08 2.10 23.13
CA MET A 624 -7.65 0.83 23.69
C MET A 624 -8.84 0.08 24.29
N VAL A 625 -8.88 -1.22 24.05
CA VAL A 625 -9.69 -2.18 24.82
C VAL A 625 -8.80 -2.71 25.92
N GLN A 626 -9.21 -2.54 27.18
CA GLN A 626 -8.45 -3.01 28.32
C GLN A 626 -9.22 -4.05 29.11
N ARG A 627 -8.54 -5.09 29.59
CA ARG A 627 -9.07 -6.12 30.48
C ARG A 627 -8.41 -6.02 31.84
N LYS A 628 -9.19 -6.19 32.89
CA LYS A 628 -8.66 -6.24 34.26
C LYS A 628 -8.05 -7.61 34.53
N ASN A 629 -6.78 -7.65 34.94
CA ASN A 629 -6.10 -8.88 35.29
C ASN A 629 -6.41 -9.31 36.75
N SER A 630 -5.86 -10.44 37.19
CA SER A 630 -6.07 -10.97 38.54
C SER A 630 -5.53 -10.06 39.66
N SER A 631 -4.52 -9.24 39.36
CA SER A 631 -3.95 -8.26 40.30
C SER A 631 -4.76 -6.96 40.40
N GLY A 632 -5.76 -6.78 39.52
CA GLY A 632 -6.58 -5.57 39.44
C GLY A 632 -6.07 -4.53 38.45
N ASP A 633 -4.93 -4.77 37.79
CA ASP A 633 -4.34 -3.88 36.80
C ASP A 633 -5.01 -4.04 35.43
N TRP A 634 -4.86 -3.01 34.57
CA TRP A 634 -5.41 -2.99 33.23
C TRP A 634 -4.38 -3.44 32.19
N GLU A 635 -4.72 -4.51 31.48
CA GLU A 635 -3.95 -5.05 30.36
C GLU A 635 -4.55 -4.59 29.03
N GLU A 636 -3.72 -4.14 28.08
CA GLU A 636 -4.15 -3.75 26.74
C GLU A 636 -4.39 -4.98 25.87
N ILE A 637 -5.63 -5.18 25.41
CA ILE A 637 -6.04 -6.34 24.61
C ILE A 637 -6.17 -6.00 23.13
N CYS A 638 -6.61 -4.78 22.82
CA CYS A 638 -6.67 -4.28 21.46
C CYS A 638 -6.46 -2.78 21.41
N ASN A 639 -5.96 -2.29 20.28
CA ASN A 639 -5.78 -0.89 19.95
C ASN A 639 -6.56 -0.53 18.68
N ASP A 640 -6.56 0.74 18.27
CA ASP A 640 -7.16 1.24 17.02
C ASP A 640 -6.57 0.67 15.71
N ALA A 641 -5.57 -0.21 15.80
CA ALA A 641 -5.09 -0.97 14.66
C ALA A 641 -5.78 -2.33 14.56
N CYS A 642 -6.36 -2.86 15.64
CA CYS A 642 -7.04 -4.15 15.64
C CYS A 642 -8.25 -4.18 14.70
N VAL A 643 -8.32 -5.25 13.91
CA VAL A 643 -9.46 -5.59 13.04
C VAL A 643 -10.84 -5.58 13.73
N GLU A 644 -10.88 -5.88 15.04
CA GLU A 644 -12.10 -5.92 15.86
C GLU A 644 -12.56 -4.54 16.35
N THR A 645 -11.76 -3.49 16.14
CA THR A 645 -12.02 -2.15 16.69
C THR A 645 -12.31 -1.13 15.61
N ARG A 646 -13.10 -0.11 15.95
CA ARG A 646 -13.32 1.05 15.09
C ARG A 646 -13.30 2.33 15.91
N PHE A 647 -12.45 3.26 15.50
CA PHE A 647 -12.45 4.64 15.98
C PHE A 647 -13.12 5.50 14.92
N ARG A 648 -14.23 6.17 15.25
CA ARG A 648 -14.89 7.13 14.36
C ARG A 648 -14.94 8.51 14.99
N TRP A 649 -14.49 9.50 14.26
CA TRP A 649 -14.54 10.90 14.67
C TRP A 649 -15.69 11.62 13.95
N GLN A 650 -16.41 12.45 14.70
CA GLN A 650 -17.53 13.22 14.18
C GLN A 650 -17.50 14.67 14.69
N ARG A 651 -17.51 15.62 13.75
CA ARG A 651 -17.81 17.02 14.07
C ARG A 651 -19.27 17.16 14.48
N THR A 652 -19.53 17.71 15.66
CA THR A 652 -20.91 17.98 16.13
C THR A 652 -21.27 19.46 16.08
N ASN A 653 -20.28 20.36 16.15
CA ASN A 653 -20.49 21.77 15.89
C ASN A 653 -19.19 22.40 15.35
N ALA A 654 -19.22 22.88 14.10
CA ALA A 654 -18.06 23.51 13.47
C ALA A 654 -17.71 24.87 14.08
N LEU A 655 -18.72 25.71 14.34
CA LEU A 655 -18.52 27.06 14.86
C LEU A 655 -17.94 27.05 16.27
N LEU A 656 -18.40 26.13 17.13
CA LEU A 656 -17.97 25.98 18.52
C LEU A 656 -16.80 25.01 18.69
N GLY A 657 -16.32 24.37 17.61
CA GLY A 657 -15.21 23.41 17.68
C GLY A 657 -15.52 22.13 18.45
N HIS A 658 -16.78 21.69 18.51
CA HIS A 658 -17.18 20.48 19.22
C HIS A 658 -17.07 19.23 18.34
N SER A 659 -16.55 18.13 18.91
CA SER A 659 -16.53 16.82 18.26
C SER A 659 -16.69 15.65 19.23
N LEU A 660 -17.09 14.50 18.69
CA LEU A 660 -17.19 13.23 19.39
C LEU A 660 -16.28 12.17 18.77
N ALA A 661 -15.70 11.33 19.62
CA ALA A 661 -15.06 10.07 19.24
C ALA A 661 -16.03 8.94 19.60
N HIS A 662 -16.35 8.08 18.64
CA HIS A 662 -17.11 6.85 18.83
C HIS A 662 -16.13 5.68 18.75
N LEU A 663 -16.13 4.86 19.80
CA LEU A 663 -15.30 3.68 19.91
C LEU A 663 -16.20 2.45 19.86
N ASP A 664 -15.96 1.57 18.89
CA ASP A 664 -16.63 0.28 18.80
C ASP A 664 -15.60 -0.85 18.96
N TRP A 665 -15.97 -1.88 19.73
CA TRP A 665 -15.24 -3.14 19.84
C TRP A 665 -16.18 -4.30 19.59
N ASP A 666 -15.97 -5.01 18.48
CA ASP A 666 -16.64 -6.28 18.21
C ASP A 666 -15.97 -7.36 19.06
N ILE A 667 -16.68 -7.88 20.07
CA ILE A 667 -16.11 -8.86 20.99
C ILE A 667 -15.88 -10.16 20.21
N PRO A 668 -14.62 -10.59 20.02
CA PRO A 668 -14.34 -11.84 19.31
C PRO A 668 -14.92 -13.02 20.09
N SER A 669 -15.29 -14.08 19.39
CA SER A 669 -15.89 -15.28 20.00
C SER A 669 -14.96 -15.97 21.02
N CYS A 670 -13.63 -15.80 20.93
CA CYS A 670 -12.68 -16.29 21.94
C CYS A 670 -12.45 -15.34 23.11
N ALA A 671 -13.06 -14.15 23.14
CA ALA A 671 -12.81 -13.17 24.20
C ALA A 671 -13.00 -13.81 25.58
N ARG A 672 -11.96 -13.69 26.41
CA ARG A 672 -11.96 -14.25 27.75
C ARG A 672 -13.04 -13.57 28.60
N PRO A 673 -13.80 -14.31 29.42
CA PRO A 673 -14.66 -13.68 30.39
C PRO A 673 -13.86 -12.77 31.33
N GLY A 674 -14.49 -11.68 31.77
CA GLY A 674 -13.90 -10.78 32.74
C GLY A 674 -14.38 -9.34 32.62
N THR A 675 -13.70 -8.48 33.36
CA THR A 675 -13.98 -7.04 33.41
C THR A 675 -13.18 -6.31 32.36
N TYR A 676 -13.85 -5.46 31.58
CA TYR A 676 -13.27 -4.67 30.51
C TYR A 676 -13.62 -3.19 30.64
N ARG A 677 -12.85 -2.34 29.96
CA ARG A 677 -13.19 -0.93 29.71
C ARG A 677 -12.67 -0.48 28.33
N LEU A 678 -13.27 0.55 27.77
CA LEU A 678 -12.71 1.27 26.62
C LEU A 678 -12.00 2.52 27.12
N LEU A 679 -10.78 2.75 26.63
CA LEU A 679 -9.97 3.94 26.88
C LEU A 679 -9.85 4.72 25.58
N HIS A 680 -10.16 6.02 25.62
CA HIS A 680 -9.91 6.96 24.55
C HIS A 680 -8.74 7.87 24.91
N THR A 681 -7.80 8.01 23.99
CA THR A 681 -6.68 8.96 24.07
C THR A 681 -6.70 9.86 22.85
N GLY A 682 -6.41 11.15 23.04
CA GLY A 682 -6.46 12.10 21.95
C GLY A 682 -5.74 13.40 22.26
N TRP A 683 -5.77 14.31 21.28
CA TRP A 683 -5.18 15.64 21.37
C TRP A 683 -6.20 16.69 20.98
N TYR A 684 -6.15 17.83 21.66
CA TYR A 684 -6.99 18.99 21.36
C TYR A 684 -6.15 20.25 21.20
N LYS A 685 -6.58 21.16 20.33
CA LYS A 685 -5.99 22.48 20.17
C LYS A 685 -6.74 23.49 21.07
N PRO A 686 -6.08 24.11 22.06
CA PRO A 686 -6.73 25.07 22.94
C PRO A 686 -7.31 26.28 22.20
N VAL A 687 -8.35 26.91 22.77
CA VAL A 687 -8.96 28.15 22.24
C VAL A 687 -7.95 29.30 22.16
N LEU A 688 -6.98 29.35 23.10
CA LEU A 688 -5.85 30.25 23.01
C LEU A 688 -4.89 29.74 21.91
N LEU A 689 -5.07 30.26 20.69
CA LEU A 689 -4.52 29.72 19.44
C LEU A 689 -2.98 29.62 19.38
N TRP A 690 -2.26 30.35 20.23
CA TRP A 690 -0.79 30.27 20.33
C TRP A 690 -0.29 29.08 21.14
N GLN A 691 -1.17 28.37 21.85
CA GLN A 691 -0.78 27.20 22.62
C GLN A 691 -0.65 25.96 21.74
N LYS A 692 0.36 25.13 22.04
CA LYS A 692 0.53 23.82 21.39
C LYS A 692 -0.65 22.89 21.75
N PRO A 693 -0.99 21.92 20.87
CA PRO A 693 -1.97 20.89 21.20
C PRO A 693 -1.64 20.19 22.51
N ARG A 694 -2.68 19.78 23.27
CA ARG A 694 -2.54 19.09 24.56
C ARG A 694 -3.18 17.71 24.48
N GLN A 695 -2.55 16.76 25.16
CA GLN A 695 -3.07 15.39 25.26
C GLN A 695 -4.15 15.30 26.34
N PHE A 696 -5.10 14.39 26.15
CA PHE A 696 -6.07 13.98 27.16
C PHE A 696 -6.32 12.47 27.10
N SER A 697 -6.99 11.94 28.12
CA SER A 697 -7.52 10.58 28.11
C SER A 697 -8.85 10.52 28.84
N GLY A 698 -9.67 9.52 28.50
CA GLY A 698 -10.94 9.23 29.18
C GLY A 698 -11.26 7.76 29.09
N ALA A 699 -11.83 7.19 30.15
CA ALA A 699 -12.20 5.78 30.20
C ALA A 699 -13.69 5.60 30.46
N THR A 700 -14.30 4.57 29.85
CA THR A 700 -15.66 4.17 30.19
C THR A 700 -15.74 3.64 31.61
N ARG A 701 -16.97 3.50 32.11
CA ARG A 701 -17.24 2.57 33.22
C ARG A 701 -16.81 1.15 32.84
N GLU A 702 -16.54 0.33 33.85
CA GLU A 702 -16.28 -1.09 33.67
C GLU A 702 -17.52 -1.82 33.13
N PHE A 703 -17.31 -2.84 32.29
CA PHE A 703 -18.35 -3.75 31.83
C PHE A 703 -17.85 -5.20 31.82
N GLN A 704 -18.78 -6.15 31.92
CA GLN A 704 -18.47 -7.58 31.96
C GLN A 704 -18.61 -8.23 30.59
N VAL A 705 -17.63 -9.02 30.16
CA VAL A 705 -17.80 -10.00 29.08
C VAL A 705 -18.06 -11.35 29.74
N LYS A 706 -19.24 -11.93 29.48
CA LYS A 706 -19.66 -13.22 30.07
C LYS A 706 -19.11 -14.39 29.26
N SER A 707 -19.07 -15.58 29.87
CA SER A 707 -18.83 -16.83 29.14
C SER A 707 -19.93 -17.09 28.12
N SER A 708 -19.57 -17.67 26.97
CA SER A 708 -20.55 -18.19 26.03
C SER A 708 -21.01 -19.58 26.50
N SER A 709 -22.33 -19.77 26.64
CA SER A 709 -22.94 -21.09 26.84
C SER A 709 -23.20 -21.82 25.51
N ALA A 710 -22.80 -21.23 24.38
CA ALA A 710 -23.08 -21.72 23.04
C ALA A 710 -21.80 -21.66 22.19
N ARG A 711 -21.22 -22.83 21.88
CA ARG A 711 -20.49 -23.02 20.63
C ARG A 711 -21.55 -23.09 19.51
N GLN A 712 -22.03 -21.94 19.06
CA GLN A 712 -22.84 -21.87 17.84
C GLN A 712 -21.98 -21.23 16.75
N ALA A 713 -21.51 -22.06 15.82
CA ALA A 713 -20.94 -21.64 14.54
C ALA A 713 -22.02 -20.83 13.80
N THR A 714 -21.82 -19.52 13.71
CA THR A 714 -22.82 -18.60 13.14
C THR A 714 -22.30 -17.86 11.91
N GLY A 715 -21.09 -18.17 11.43
CA GLY A 715 -20.62 -17.74 10.11
C GLY A 715 -20.49 -16.21 9.91
N GLN A 716 -20.63 -15.40 10.96
CA GLN A 716 -20.31 -13.96 10.90
C GLN A 716 -18.79 -13.78 11.09
N VAL A 717 -18.27 -12.65 11.60
CA VAL A 717 -16.84 -12.45 12.01
C VAL A 717 -16.30 -13.56 12.95
N ARG A 718 -17.17 -14.51 13.31
CA ARG A 718 -17.31 -15.27 14.54
C ARG A 718 -16.54 -16.59 14.61
N ASP A 719 -15.94 -17.12 13.54
CA ASP A 719 -15.31 -18.46 13.63
C ASP A 719 -13.81 -18.54 13.24
N VAL A 720 -13.26 -17.56 12.51
CA VAL A 720 -11.92 -17.77 11.90
C VAL A 720 -10.73 -17.44 12.80
N ILE A 721 -10.89 -16.55 13.78
CA ILE A 721 -9.90 -16.40 14.85
C ILE A 721 -9.89 -17.63 15.77
N ASN A 722 -10.89 -18.51 15.73
CA ASN A 722 -11.01 -19.59 16.71
C ASN A 722 -10.71 -20.99 16.18
N ASP A 723 -11.12 -21.32 14.96
CA ASP A 723 -10.87 -22.68 14.43
C ASP A 723 -9.39 -22.94 14.09
N MET A 724 -8.59 -21.87 13.90
CA MET A 724 -7.16 -21.97 13.57
C MET A 724 -6.24 -21.61 14.74
N PHE A 725 -6.73 -20.86 15.72
CA PHE A 725 -5.95 -20.51 16.88
C PHE A 725 -6.33 -21.41 18.05
N GLY A 726 -5.79 -22.63 18.06
CA GLY A 726 -5.59 -23.33 19.32
C GLY A 726 -4.91 -22.37 20.29
N SER A 727 -5.67 -21.83 21.24
CA SER A 727 -5.25 -20.87 22.27
C SER A 727 -4.84 -19.42 21.87
N GLY A 728 -5.22 -18.89 20.70
CA GLY A 728 -4.85 -17.50 20.27
C GLY A 728 -5.66 -16.36 20.86
N CYS A 729 -6.20 -16.55 22.06
CA CYS A 729 -6.67 -15.47 22.91
C CYS A 729 -5.71 -15.39 24.12
N ASN A 730 -4.40 -15.46 23.88
CA ASN A 730 -3.32 -15.47 24.88
C ASN A 730 -2.62 -14.12 24.95
#